data_AF-A0A0J1FT17-F1
#
_entry.id   AF-A0A0J1FT17-F1
#
_cell.length_a   1.000
_cell.length_b   1.000
_cell.length_c   1.000
_cell.angle_alpha   90.00
_cell.angle_beta   90.00
_cell.angle_gamma   90.00
#
_symmetry.space_group_name_H-M   'P 1'
#
loop_
_entity.id
_entity.type
_entity.pdbx_description
1 polymer ?
#
loop_
_entity_poly.entity_id
_entity_poly.type
_entity_poly.pdbx_seq_one_letter_code
_entity_poly.pdbx_strand_id
1 'polypeptide(L)'
;MSSGRVKTKITVFTINVLLLSMLPIQPVQALPIPSPNVSYQSDSFKILNANLTKDNTSAEKALTVINSGNESFSDFAAAGVKRQIKGNKEKYDLAIAYAVGIKGLSLSLSEVQNVIDSVNTKVAADALDAVNSGTEIFDDFASAGVTKAIKANKADYDSAIAAALKTKKSSLSLFEVQNTVDSVNTTVVATALSEINSGTELFEDFAKAGITKVVKANKDKYDTAIADARENKGLNLNLIELQNTVNSVNAAVVAAALTAINKGTEDISDFAAAGVWRAAKANKVSYDSAISDALTAKGSNLTAAEVQKNVDSVNKVAAANALMVINRGTEEFSNFAAAGITKAVQANKAGYDSAIAADRVKKGSDLTLAEMQNVIESVNAASAAAALTAINTGSEEFVDFSAAGVTKVSKAHKSDYDSAIAAAVKRKGASLSLAEVQDTVDKVNTAVAEDALTAINSGAESFSDFAAAGITKAVQANKDRYDLAIATARKEAYSILSRADVQGIVEEVNRMSPSTALLAINTGSESFTDFAIVGIRNANSRNKKQYDTAIQAAKIPNGPPLTVADVQKQVDIVNAAAAEIALKSINKGTRDFADYEIAGVKGAIGGLKRYYDGSVKTAVNQKGANLTLQDVQMAVDIINTRAASALSALNGGTDSYSDFLNAGVTSVIEADKASYDTAIAAALKAKGSNLTLAEVQKVVDGVNVPLRLQFINNGTEEFSDFALVGIKGAVGKYKGNYDKVIAAAKLVKGSDLLLGEIQSLIDDVNKKLTYSKTVQ
;
A
#
# COMPACT_ATOMS: atom_id res chain seq x y z
N MET A 1 -39.16 35.96 -62.37
CA MET A 1 -39.19 34.87 -63.37
C MET A 1 -38.26 33.75 -62.89
N SER A 2 -38.68 32.50 -63.16
CA SER A 2 -38.11 31.20 -62.74
C SER A 2 -38.44 30.74 -61.31
N SER A 3 -39.48 29.90 -61.24
CA SER A 3 -39.90 29.11 -60.07
C SER A 3 -39.23 27.73 -60.08
N GLY A 4 -38.75 27.26 -58.94
CA GLY A 4 -38.20 25.91 -58.78
C GLY A 4 -38.52 25.33 -57.41
N ARG A 5 -39.46 24.38 -57.40
CA ARG A 5 -40.06 23.67 -56.24
C ARG A 5 -39.03 22.99 -55.33
N VAL A 6 -39.16 23.19 -54.01
CA VAL A 6 -38.55 22.34 -52.98
C VAL A 6 -39.57 21.31 -52.52
N LYS A 7 -39.23 20.03 -52.64
CA LYS A 7 -39.99 18.87 -52.15
C LYS A 7 -39.60 18.60 -50.69
N THR A 8 -40.53 18.78 -49.77
CA THR A 8 -40.38 18.34 -48.37
C THR A 8 -41.08 16.99 -48.19
N LYS A 9 -40.31 15.94 -47.90
CA LYS A 9 -40.81 14.65 -47.44
C LYS A 9 -41.20 14.78 -45.96
N ILE A 10 -42.47 14.61 -45.65
CA ILE A 10 -42.99 14.44 -44.29
C ILE A 10 -43.20 12.94 -44.09
N THR A 11 -42.50 12.35 -43.14
CA THR A 11 -42.73 10.98 -42.67
C THR A 11 -43.65 11.04 -41.46
N VAL A 12 -44.90 10.61 -41.66
CA VAL A 12 -45.93 10.48 -40.63
C VAL A 12 -45.76 9.13 -39.95
N PHE A 13 -45.65 9.12 -38.61
CA PHE A 13 -45.74 7.91 -37.81
C PHE A 13 -47.21 7.62 -37.46
N THR A 14 -47.59 6.37 -37.68
CA THR A 14 -48.94 5.79 -37.60
C THR A 14 -49.41 5.61 -36.15
N ILE A 15 -50.62 6.07 -35.82
CA ILE A 15 -51.38 5.66 -34.63
C ILE A 15 -52.52 4.76 -35.10
N ASN A 16 -52.56 3.53 -34.58
CA ASN A 16 -53.66 2.59 -34.80
C ASN A 16 -54.89 3.01 -33.98
N VAL A 17 -56.00 3.26 -34.67
CA VAL A 17 -57.35 3.41 -34.13
C VAL A 17 -58.20 2.27 -34.69
N LEU A 18 -58.85 1.53 -33.79
CA LEU A 18 -59.91 0.55 -34.05
C LEU A 18 -60.84 0.61 -32.82
N LEU A 19 -62.16 0.54 -32.85
CA LEU A 19 -63.19 0.64 -33.89
C LEU A 19 -64.51 0.70 -33.07
N LEU A 20 -65.28 1.78 -33.13
CA LEU A 20 -66.62 1.85 -32.52
C LEU A 20 -67.66 1.60 -33.62
N SER A 21 -68.44 0.54 -33.51
CA SER A 21 -69.62 0.29 -34.35
C SER A 21 -70.90 0.79 -33.68
N MET A 22 -71.75 1.38 -34.51
CA MET A 22 -72.95 2.13 -34.18
C MET A 22 -74.22 1.33 -34.48
N LEU A 23 -75.29 1.65 -33.74
CA LEU A 23 -76.74 1.60 -34.07
C LEU A 23 -77.52 0.27 -33.90
N PRO A 24 -78.88 0.31 -33.72
CA PRO A 24 -79.80 1.44 -33.52
C PRO A 24 -80.81 1.26 -32.34
N ILE A 25 -81.46 2.37 -31.97
CA ILE A 25 -82.65 2.45 -31.11
C ILE A 25 -83.87 2.71 -32.01
N GLN A 26 -84.99 1.99 -31.82
CA GLN A 26 -86.36 2.46 -32.08
C GLN A 26 -87.41 1.58 -31.34
N PRO A 27 -88.65 2.10 -31.13
CA PRO A 27 -89.39 2.00 -29.87
C PRO A 27 -90.66 1.13 -29.96
N VAL A 28 -91.19 0.61 -28.85
CA VAL A 28 -92.59 0.12 -28.79
C VAL A 28 -93.27 0.32 -27.43
N GLN A 29 -94.56 0.62 -27.54
CA GLN A 29 -95.63 0.90 -26.59
C GLN A 29 -96.01 -0.27 -25.64
N ALA A 30 -96.98 0.04 -24.76
CA ALA A 30 -97.40 -0.65 -23.54
C ALA A 30 -98.38 -1.84 -23.67
N LEU A 31 -98.44 -2.60 -22.56
CA LEU A 31 -99.49 -3.53 -22.03
C LEU A 31 -99.61 -4.96 -22.63
N PRO A 32 -100.10 -6.00 -21.90
CA PRO A 32 -100.44 -6.12 -20.46
C PRO A 32 -99.82 -7.35 -19.74
N ILE A 33 -100.05 -7.41 -18.42
CA ILE A 33 -99.67 -8.44 -17.44
C ILE A 33 -100.30 -9.82 -17.80
N PRO A 34 -99.58 -10.94 -17.58
CA PRO A 34 -100.00 -11.87 -16.53
C PRO A 34 -98.81 -12.41 -15.71
N SER A 35 -98.94 -12.36 -14.38
CA SER A 35 -98.25 -13.29 -13.47
C SER A 35 -98.74 -14.73 -13.76
N PRO A 36 -97.92 -15.79 -13.57
CA PRO A 36 -97.34 -16.10 -12.27
C PRO A 36 -95.92 -16.71 -12.26
N ASN A 37 -95.15 -16.27 -11.25
CA ASN A 37 -94.43 -17.11 -10.31
C ASN A 37 -93.35 -18.08 -10.84
N VAL A 38 -92.09 -17.64 -10.86
CA VAL A 38 -90.91 -18.52 -10.70
C VAL A 38 -89.85 -17.79 -9.87
N SER A 39 -89.47 -18.38 -8.73
CA SER A 39 -88.36 -17.97 -7.87
C SER A 39 -87.01 -18.21 -8.57
N TYR A 40 -86.04 -17.30 -8.37
CA TYR A 40 -84.56 -17.37 -8.56
C TYR A 40 -84.15 -15.96 -9.03
N GLN A 41 -83.26 -15.17 -8.43
CA GLN A 41 -82.02 -15.43 -7.70
C GLN A 41 -81.78 -14.32 -6.64
N SER A 42 -81.53 -14.71 -5.40
CA SER A 42 -81.06 -13.82 -4.30
C SER A 42 -79.54 -13.68 -4.22
N ASP A 43 -78.79 -14.33 -5.12
CA ASP A 43 -77.35 -14.51 -4.95
C ASP A 43 -76.52 -13.39 -5.58
N SER A 44 -77.04 -12.73 -6.62
CA SER A 44 -76.36 -11.59 -7.26
C SER A 44 -76.35 -10.33 -6.38
N PHE A 45 -77.32 -10.17 -5.47
CA PHE A 45 -77.34 -9.06 -4.49
C PHE A 45 -76.48 -9.34 -3.25
N LYS A 46 -76.29 -10.61 -2.86
CA LYS A 46 -75.40 -10.98 -1.75
C LYS A 46 -73.92 -10.86 -2.12
N ILE A 47 -73.55 -11.15 -3.37
CA ILE A 47 -72.15 -11.02 -3.83
C ILE A 47 -71.75 -9.54 -3.96
N LEU A 48 -72.67 -8.67 -4.38
CA LEU A 48 -72.41 -7.22 -4.44
C LEU A 48 -72.27 -6.61 -3.03
N ASN A 49 -73.09 -7.04 -2.06
CA ASN A 49 -73.05 -6.51 -0.69
C ASN A 49 -71.91 -7.11 0.17
N ALA A 50 -71.46 -8.33 -0.12
CA ALA A 50 -70.33 -8.97 0.56
C ALA A 50 -68.97 -8.38 0.14
N ASN A 51 -68.83 -7.91 -1.11
CA ASN A 51 -67.61 -7.22 -1.56
C ASN A 51 -67.55 -5.77 -1.05
N LEU A 52 -68.69 -5.07 -0.92
CA LEU A 52 -68.77 -3.74 -0.30
C LEU A 52 -68.46 -3.74 1.20
N THR A 53 -68.75 -4.84 1.91
CA THR A 53 -68.50 -4.93 3.37
C THR A 53 -67.08 -5.39 3.72
N LYS A 54 -66.42 -6.18 2.86
CA LYS A 54 -65.05 -6.68 3.09
C LYS A 54 -63.97 -5.61 2.93
N ASP A 55 -64.13 -4.71 1.96
CA ASP A 55 -63.21 -3.59 1.73
C ASP A 55 -63.32 -2.50 2.80
N ASN A 56 -64.54 -2.19 3.29
CA ASN A 56 -64.75 -1.21 4.36
C ASN A 56 -64.13 -1.65 5.70
N THR A 57 -64.23 -2.94 6.07
CA THR A 57 -63.58 -3.44 7.30
C THR A 57 -62.05 -3.40 7.26
N SER A 58 -61.43 -3.39 6.07
CA SER A 58 -59.97 -3.36 5.94
C SER A 58 -59.44 -1.93 6.08
N ALA A 59 -60.13 -0.95 5.50
CA ALA A 59 -59.79 0.46 5.63
C ALA A 59 -60.00 1.00 7.06
N GLU A 60 -61.08 0.59 7.73
CA GLU A 60 -61.34 0.97 9.13
C GLU A 60 -60.30 0.40 10.10
N LYS A 61 -59.86 -0.85 9.88
CA LYS A 61 -58.76 -1.45 10.65
C LYS A 61 -57.46 -0.70 10.45
N ALA A 62 -57.09 -0.40 9.21
CA ALA A 62 -55.88 0.37 8.90
C ALA A 62 -55.91 1.76 9.55
N LEU A 63 -57.04 2.46 9.47
CA LEU A 63 -57.22 3.77 10.11
C LEU A 63 -57.15 3.69 11.65
N THR A 64 -57.64 2.60 12.25
CA THR A 64 -57.53 2.37 13.69
C THR A 64 -56.07 2.17 14.11
N VAL A 65 -55.32 1.38 13.34
CA VAL A 65 -53.90 1.15 13.61
C VAL A 65 -53.09 2.46 13.50
N ILE A 66 -53.35 3.27 12.46
CA ILE A 66 -52.75 4.61 12.27
C ILE A 66 -53.02 5.53 13.46
N ASN A 67 -54.25 5.55 13.98
CA ASN A 67 -54.59 6.38 15.13
C ASN A 67 -53.97 5.87 16.45
N SER A 68 -53.50 4.62 16.48
CA SER A 68 -52.87 4.03 17.66
C SER A 68 -51.35 4.15 17.69
N GLY A 69 -50.72 4.66 16.62
CA GLY A 69 -49.26 4.77 16.49
C GLY A 69 -48.55 3.44 16.26
N ASN A 70 -49.28 2.40 15.82
CA ASN A 70 -48.74 1.05 15.55
C ASN A 70 -48.71 0.70 14.06
N GLU A 71 -48.83 1.70 13.20
CA GLU A 71 -48.94 1.55 11.75
C GLU A 71 -47.62 1.20 11.07
N SER A 72 -47.74 0.31 10.10
CA SER A 72 -46.80 0.13 9.01
C SER A 72 -47.07 1.16 7.90
N PHE A 73 -46.08 1.42 7.05
CA PHE A 73 -46.26 2.36 5.93
C PHE A 73 -47.38 1.92 4.96
N SER A 74 -47.63 0.61 4.83
CA SER A 74 -48.72 0.07 4.00
C SER A 74 -50.11 0.41 4.52
N ASP A 75 -50.25 0.67 5.82
CA ASP A 75 -51.57 0.95 6.42
C ASP A 75 -52.15 2.28 5.94
N PHE A 76 -51.32 3.27 5.62
CA PHE A 76 -51.79 4.53 5.01
C PHE A 76 -52.52 4.27 3.69
N ALA A 77 -51.94 3.44 2.81
CA ALA A 77 -52.58 3.07 1.55
C ALA A 77 -53.85 2.24 1.78
N ALA A 78 -53.82 1.29 2.72
CA ALA A 78 -54.96 0.45 3.07
C ALA A 78 -56.13 1.27 3.67
N ALA A 79 -55.83 2.34 4.40
CA ALA A 79 -56.83 3.27 4.94
C ALA A 79 -57.42 4.22 3.88
N GLY A 80 -56.86 4.26 2.66
CA GLY A 80 -57.31 5.15 1.58
C GLY A 80 -56.64 6.53 1.58
N VAL A 81 -55.56 6.71 2.36
CA VAL A 81 -54.71 7.90 2.27
C VAL A 81 -54.00 7.92 0.91
N LYS A 82 -53.88 9.11 0.34
CA LYS A 82 -53.22 9.40 -0.94
C LYS A 82 -51.98 10.25 -0.71
N ARG A 83 -51.01 10.16 -1.63
CA ARG A 83 -49.75 10.94 -1.63
C ARG A 83 -48.81 10.71 -0.44
N GLN A 84 -48.93 9.57 0.23
CA GLN A 84 -47.97 9.13 1.25
C GLN A 84 -46.59 8.84 0.63
N ILE A 85 -45.54 9.35 1.26
CA ILE A 85 -44.14 9.22 0.86
C ILE A 85 -43.43 8.39 1.93
N LYS A 86 -42.81 7.27 1.53
CA LYS A 86 -42.21 6.31 2.47
C LYS A 86 -41.15 6.95 3.38
N GLY A 87 -40.34 7.86 2.84
CA GLY A 87 -39.32 8.59 3.60
C GLY A 87 -39.87 9.54 4.67
N ASN A 88 -41.16 9.88 4.62
CA ASN A 88 -41.80 10.77 5.59
C ASN A 88 -42.53 10.04 6.72
N LYS A 89 -42.46 8.70 6.78
CA LYS A 89 -43.24 7.91 7.74
C LYS A 89 -43.07 8.40 9.19
N GLU A 90 -41.85 8.52 9.69
CA GLU A 90 -41.62 8.97 11.07
C GLU A 90 -42.22 10.35 11.36
N LYS A 91 -42.22 11.24 10.36
CA LYS A 91 -42.84 12.57 10.48
C LYS A 91 -44.36 12.48 10.47
N TYR A 92 -44.93 11.56 9.70
CA TYR A 92 -46.37 11.26 9.74
C TYR A 92 -46.79 10.74 11.11
N ASP A 93 -46.07 9.76 11.64
CA ASP A 93 -46.36 9.14 12.93
C ASP A 93 -46.36 10.21 14.05
N LEU A 94 -45.33 11.07 14.08
CA LEU A 94 -45.24 12.19 15.03
C LEU A 94 -46.38 13.19 14.87
N ALA A 95 -46.69 13.60 13.64
CA ALA A 95 -47.73 14.59 13.37
C ALA A 95 -49.14 14.05 13.68
N ILE A 96 -49.39 12.77 13.40
CA ILE A 96 -50.65 12.08 13.70
C ILE A 96 -50.80 11.91 15.21
N ALA A 97 -49.76 11.44 15.92
CA ALA A 97 -49.79 11.32 17.37
C ALA A 97 -50.07 12.68 18.05
N TYR A 98 -49.43 13.75 17.55
CA TYR A 98 -49.68 15.11 18.02
C TYR A 98 -51.13 15.56 17.75
N ALA A 99 -51.66 15.32 16.55
CA ALA A 99 -53.02 15.69 16.18
C ALA A 99 -54.08 14.90 16.96
N VAL A 100 -53.87 13.59 17.20
CA VAL A 100 -54.70 12.76 18.09
C VAL A 100 -54.65 13.31 19.52
N GLY A 101 -53.46 13.67 20.01
CA GLY A 101 -53.27 14.26 21.33
C GLY A 101 -54.02 15.59 21.52
N ILE A 102 -54.04 16.46 20.51
CA ILE A 102 -54.82 17.72 20.54
C ILE A 102 -56.31 17.45 20.48
N LYS A 103 -56.75 16.56 19.58
CA LYS A 103 -58.18 16.28 19.37
C LYS A 103 -58.80 15.53 20.54
N GLY A 104 -58.02 14.71 21.24
CA GLY A 104 -58.47 13.83 22.33
C GLY A 104 -59.31 12.64 21.85
N LEU A 105 -59.44 12.43 20.54
CA LEU A 105 -60.19 11.36 19.87
C LEU A 105 -59.44 10.92 18.61
N SER A 106 -59.79 9.74 18.08
CA SER A 106 -59.27 9.27 16.79
C SER A 106 -59.58 10.26 15.66
N LEU A 107 -58.61 10.43 14.77
CA LEU A 107 -58.73 11.17 13.52
C LEU A 107 -59.56 10.36 12.51
N SER A 108 -60.42 11.06 11.78
CA SER A 108 -61.08 10.56 10.59
C SER A 108 -60.07 10.43 9.45
N LEU A 109 -60.43 9.69 8.40
CA LEU A 109 -59.58 9.56 7.21
C LEU A 109 -59.21 10.91 6.58
N SER A 110 -60.15 11.87 6.54
CA SER A 110 -59.89 13.20 5.97
C SER A 110 -58.93 14.01 6.84
N GLU A 111 -59.00 13.87 8.17
CA GLU A 111 -58.07 14.51 9.09
C GLU A 111 -56.67 13.91 8.98
N VAL A 112 -56.55 12.58 8.90
CA VAL A 112 -55.27 11.91 8.61
C VAL A 112 -54.72 12.38 7.27
N GLN A 113 -55.54 12.44 6.22
CA GLN A 113 -55.12 12.95 4.91
C GLN A 113 -54.59 14.39 4.98
N ASN A 114 -55.26 15.27 5.73
CA ASN A 114 -54.82 16.66 5.92
C ASN A 114 -53.48 16.74 6.67
N VAL A 115 -53.28 15.91 7.69
CA VAL A 115 -52.00 15.83 8.41
C VAL A 115 -50.88 15.39 7.47
N ILE A 116 -51.12 14.35 6.67
CA ILE A 116 -50.15 13.84 5.69
C ILE A 116 -49.81 14.89 4.62
N ASP A 117 -50.82 15.54 4.05
CA ASP A 117 -50.63 16.60 3.05
C ASP A 117 -49.86 17.81 3.66
N SER A 118 -50.13 18.15 4.92
CA SER A 118 -49.40 19.20 5.64
C SER A 118 -47.93 18.83 5.88
N VAL A 119 -47.65 17.60 6.34
CA VAL A 119 -46.28 17.11 6.52
C VAL A 119 -45.53 17.11 5.20
N ASN A 120 -46.14 16.61 4.13
CA ASN A 120 -45.51 16.61 2.80
C ASN A 120 -45.19 18.02 2.31
N THR A 121 -46.13 18.95 2.48
CA THR A 121 -45.94 20.36 2.11
C THR A 121 -44.77 20.97 2.89
N LYS A 122 -44.71 20.70 4.21
CA LYS A 122 -43.65 21.21 5.06
C LYS A 122 -42.28 20.61 4.71
N VAL A 123 -42.19 19.30 4.49
CA VAL A 123 -40.94 18.63 4.11
C VAL A 123 -40.42 19.16 2.78
N ALA A 124 -41.29 19.36 1.78
CA ALA A 124 -40.87 19.92 0.50
C ALA A 124 -40.38 21.37 0.61
N ALA A 125 -41.02 22.19 1.46
CA ALA A 125 -40.59 23.55 1.72
C ALA A 125 -39.24 23.59 2.46
N ASP A 126 -39.08 22.82 3.54
CA ASP A 126 -37.85 22.74 4.31
C ASP A 126 -36.68 22.25 3.43
N ALA A 127 -36.93 21.31 2.51
CA ALA A 127 -35.94 20.83 1.54
C ALA A 127 -35.55 21.90 0.50
N LEU A 128 -36.53 22.66 -0.01
CA LEU A 128 -36.26 23.78 -0.93
C LEU A 128 -35.48 24.91 -0.24
N ASP A 129 -35.74 25.16 1.04
CA ASP A 129 -34.98 26.11 1.85
C ASP A 129 -33.55 25.64 2.07
N ALA A 130 -33.34 24.35 2.34
CA ALA A 130 -32.01 23.75 2.41
C ALA A 130 -31.23 24.00 1.11
N VAL A 131 -31.83 23.71 -0.05
CA VAL A 131 -31.24 23.93 -1.39
C VAL A 131 -30.90 25.40 -1.62
N ASN A 132 -31.78 26.32 -1.22
CA ASN A 132 -31.53 27.75 -1.36
C ASN A 132 -30.42 28.27 -0.41
N SER A 133 -30.20 27.58 0.72
CA SER A 133 -29.20 27.96 1.71
C SER A 133 -27.82 27.32 1.44
N GLY A 134 -27.71 26.35 0.55
CA GLY A 134 -26.48 25.58 0.32
C GLY A 134 -26.18 24.57 1.43
N THR A 135 -27.20 24.16 2.20
CA THR A 135 -27.06 23.18 3.31
C THR A 135 -27.69 21.83 2.98
N GLU A 136 -28.20 21.68 1.76
CA GLU A 136 -28.90 20.49 1.30
C GLU A 136 -28.02 19.25 1.20
N ILE A 137 -28.62 18.10 1.53
CA ILE A 137 -28.16 16.79 1.08
C ILE A 137 -28.76 16.48 -0.29
N PHE A 138 -28.19 15.51 -1.02
CA PHE A 138 -28.68 15.20 -2.37
C PHE A 138 -30.17 14.79 -2.41
N ASP A 139 -30.65 14.10 -1.39
CA ASP A 139 -32.05 13.64 -1.31
C ASP A 139 -33.05 14.80 -1.12
N ASP A 140 -32.58 15.99 -0.73
CA ASP A 140 -33.42 17.18 -0.60
C ASP A 140 -33.89 17.70 -1.96
N PHE A 141 -33.13 17.50 -3.05
CA PHE A 141 -33.61 17.82 -4.39
C PHE A 141 -34.91 17.06 -4.70
N ALA A 142 -34.92 15.74 -4.46
CA ALA A 142 -36.11 14.92 -4.67
C ALA A 142 -37.24 15.29 -3.70
N SER A 143 -36.90 15.57 -2.43
CA SER A 143 -37.88 15.96 -1.40
C SER A 143 -38.53 17.32 -1.69
N ALA A 144 -37.78 18.26 -2.27
CA ALA A 144 -38.29 19.55 -2.74
C ALA A 144 -39.16 19.42 -4.00
N GLY A 145 -39.13 18.27 -4.69
CA GLY A 145 -39.88 18.03 -5.92
C GLY A 145 -39.09 18.23 -7.21
N VAL A 146 -37.76 18.38 -7.11
CA VAL A 146 -36.86 18.43 -8.27
C VAL A 146 -36.71 17.02 -8.85
N THR A 147 -36.99 16.91 -10.14
CA THR A 147 -36.86 15.67 -10.90
C THR A 147 -35.57 15.66 -11.70
N LYS A 148 -35.05 14.47 -12.02
CA LYS A 148 -33.84 14.26 -12.84
C LYS A 148 -32.54 14.85 -12.26
N ALA A 149 -32.51 15.21 -10.98
CA ALA A 149 -31.25 15.45 -10.30
C ALA A 149 -30.41 14.15 -10.29
N ILE A 150 -29.12 14.26 -10.57
CA ILE A 150 -28.16 13.16 -10.65
C ILE A 150 -27.11 13.37 -9.55
N LYS A 151 -26.90 12.36 -8.71
CA LYS A 151 -26.03 12.48 -7.51
C LYS A 151 -24.60 12.88 -7.84
N ALA A 152 -24.08 12.41 -8.97
CA ALA A 152 -22.73 12.75 -9.44
C ALA A 152 -22.56 14.24 -9.77
N ASN A 153 -23.65 14.94 -10.12
CA ASN A 153 -23.64 16.34 -10.55
C ASN A 153 -23.98 17.31 -9.41
N LYS A 154 -24.05 16.85 -8.15
CA LYS A 154 -24.46 17.70 -7.01
C LYS A 154 -23.62 18.98 -6.93
N ALA A 155 -22.29 18.86 -6.99
CA ALA A 155 -21.40 20.01 -6.90
C ALA A 155 -21.64 21.05 -8.01
N ASP A 156 -22.02 20.60 -9.21
CA ASP A 156 -22.38 21.47 -10.32
C ASP A 156 -23.73 22.17 -10.07
N TYR A 157 -24.71 21.45 -9.49
CA TYR A 157 -25.97 22.05 -9.06
C TYR A 157 -25.75 23.11 -7.99
N ASP A 158 -24.97 22.81 -6.95
CA ASP A 158 -24.69 23.72 -5.84
C ASP A 158 -24.05 25.02 -6.37
N SER A 159 -23.07 24.88 -7.26
CA SER A 159 -22.39 26.02 -7.90
C SER A 159 -23.34 26.86 -8.76
N ALA A 160 -24.18 26.20 -9.57
CA ALA A 160 -25.13 26.88 -10.45
C ALA A 160 -26.25 27.57 -9.66
N ILE A 161 -26.76 26.93 -8.61
CA ILE A 161 -27.78 27.48 -7.71
C ILE A 161 -27.22 28.68 -6.94
N ALA A 162 -26.00 28.59 -6.40
CA ALA A 162 -25.33 29.72 -5.76
C ALA A 162 -25.16 30.91 -6.72
N ALA A 163 -24.80 30.64 -7.98
CA ALA A 163 -24.70 31.68 -9.01
C ALA A 163 -26.06 32.30 -9.37
N ALA A 164 -27.11 31.47 -9.48
CA ALA A 164 -28.48 31.93 -9.72
C ALA A 164 -29.01 32.79 -8.56
N LEU A 165 -28.76 32.38 -7.31
CA LEU A 165 -29.09 33.15 -6.10
C LEU A 165 -28.39 34.51 -6.08
N LYS A 166 -27.09 34.55 -6.41
CA LYS A 166 -26.32 35.79 -6.50
C LYS A 166 -26.87 36.75 -7.56
N THR A 167 -27.38 36.21 -8.66
CA THR A 167 -27.97 36.98 -9.75
C THR A 167 -29.36 37.49 -9.39
N LYS A 168 -30.20 36.64 -8.81
CA LYS A 168 -31.59 36.95 -8.45
C LYS A 168 -31.71 37.81 -7.18
N LYS A 169 -30.73 37.72 -6.26
CA LYS A 169 -30.71 38.39 -4.95
C LYS A 169 -31.90 38.04 -4.03
N SER A 170 -32.53 36.89 -4.26
CA SER A 170 -33.63 36.33 -3.45
C SER A 170 -33.68 34.81 -3.65
N SER A 171 -34.40 34.09 -2.79
CA SER A 171 -34.55 32.63 -2.89
C SER A 171 -35.13 32.20 -4.25
N LEU A 172 -34.65 31.08 -4.75
CA LEU A 172 -35.20 30.42 -5.94
C LEU A 172 -36.49 29.68 -5.58
N SER A 173 -37.47 29.80 -6.46
CA SER A 173 -38.64 28.91 -6.47
C SER A 173 -38.26 27.51 -6.94
N LEU A 174 -39.09 26.51 -6.64
CA LEU A 174 -38.91 25.15 -7.12
C LEU A 174 -38.71 25.07 -8.65
N PHE A 175 -39.46 25.88 -9.40
CA PHE A 175 -39.34 25.93 -10.86
C PHE A 175 -37.97 26.45 -11.33
N GLU A 176 -37.41 27.46 -10.65
CA GLU A 176 -36.09 27.99 -10.97
C GLU A 176 -34.97 27.01 -10.59
N VAL A 177 -35.12 26.31 -9.46
CA VAL A 177 -34.19 25.23 -9.08
C VAL A 177 -34.24 24.11 -10.11
N GLN A 178 -35.43 23.65 -10.51
CA GLN A 178 -35.61 22.63 -11.55
C GLN A 178 -34.95 23.03 -12.87
N ASN A 179 -35.18 24.27 -13.34
CA ASN A 179 -34.55 24.77 -14.57
C ASN A 179 -33.03 24.83 -14.46
N THR A 180 -32.51 25.18 -13.28
CA THR A 180 -31.06 25.20 -13.02
C THR A 180 -30.48 23.79 -13.11
N VAL A 181 -31.13 22.82 -12.47
CA VAL A 181 -30.73 21.39 -12.54
C VAL A 181 -30.79 20.86 -13.96
N ASP A 182 -31.88 21.15 -14.70
CA ASP A 182 -32.02 20.71 -16.10
C ASP A 182 -30.96 21.35 -17.02
N SER A 183 -30.63 22.63 -16.79
CA SER A 183 -29.56 23.33 -17.51
C SER A 183 -28.19 22.73 -17.21
N VAL A 184 -27.88 22.46 -15.94
CA VAL A 184 -26.62 21.82 -15.55
C VAL A 184 -26.51 20.45 -16.20
N ASN A 185 -27.55 19.63 -16.13
CA ASN A 185 -27.57 18.31 -16.78
C ASN A 185 -27.31 18.39 -18.28
N THR A 186 -27.91 19.37 -18.96
CA THR A 186 -27.69 19.60 -20.40
C THR A 186 -26.23 19.96 -20.69
N THR A 187 -25.64 20.86 -19.90
CA THR A 187 -24.24 21.28 -20.05
C THR A 187 -23.26 20.15 -19.75
N VAL A 188 -23.49 19.37 -18.69
CA VAL A 188 -22.65 18.23 -18.30
C VAL A 188 -22.65 17.17 -19.39
N VAL A 189 -23.82 16.82 -19.94
CA VAL A 189 -23.93 15.87 -21.04
C VAL A 189 -23.22 16.38 -22.30
N ALA A 190 -23.41 17.66 -22.66
CA ALA A 190 -22.77 18.24 -23.83
C ALA A 190 -21.23 18.28 -23.71
N THR A 191 -20.72 18.61 -22.53
CA THR A 191 -19.27 18.63 -22.24
C THR A 191 -18.68 17.24 -22.35
N ALA A 192 -19.29 16.25 -21.68
CA ALA A 192 -18.86 14.86 -21.72
C ALA A 192 -18.88 14.29 -23.16
N LEU A 193 -19.94 14.57 -23.92
CA LEU A 193 -20.01 14.17 -25.33
C LEU A 193 -18.90 14.81 -26.17
N SER A 194 -18.57 16.08 -25.90
CA SER A 194 -17.48 16.77 -26.59
C SER A 194 -16.14 16.12 -26.27
N GLU A 195 -15.86 15.85 -25.00
CA GLU A 195 -14.62 15.24 -24.51
C GLU A 195 -14.44 13.83 -25.09
N ILE A 196 -15.49 13.01 -25.08
CA ILE A 196 -15.49 11.65 -25.66
C ILE A 196 -15.21 11.71 -27.16
N ASN A 197 -15.81 12.68 -27.85
CA ASN A 197 -15.53 12.85 -29.27
C ASN A 197 -14.08 13.28 -29.48
N SER A 198 -13.50 14.17 -28.67
CA SER A 198 -12.12 14.62 -28.85
C SER A 198 -11.04 13.61 -28.45
N GLY A 199 -11.39 12.51 -27.76
CA GLY A 199 -10.41 11.55 -27.24
C GLY A 199 -9.69 12.07 -25.99
N THR A 200 -10.28 13.04 -25.29
CA THR A 200 -9.73 13.65 -24.07
C THR A 200 -10.55 13.31 -22.82
N GLU A 201 -11.53 12.42 -22.96
CA GLU A 201 -12.44 12.01 -21.91
C GLU A 201 -11.76 11.23 -20.78
N LEU A 202 -12.29 11.44 -19.59
CA LEU A 202 -12.16 10.53 -18.46
C LEU A 202 -13.17 9.39 -18.61
N PHE A 203 -12.91 8.26 -17.95
CA PHE A 203 -13.82 7.10 -18.05
C PHE A 203 -15.23 7.42 -17.52
N GLU A 204 -15.31 8.31 -16.54
CA GLU A 204 -16.55 8.77 -15.92
C GLU A 204 -17.42 9.59 -16.89
N ASP A 205 -16.84 10.18 -17.94
CA ASP A 205 -17.57 11.03 -18.88
C ASP A 205 -18.55 10.22 -19.74
N PHE A 206 -18.28 8.93 -19.99
CA PHE A 206 -19.26 8.03 -20.61
C PHE A 206 -20.56 7.99 -19.78
N ALA A 207 -20.47 7.88 -18.46
CA ALA A 207 -21.63 7.87 -17.58
C ALA A 207 -22.32 9.24 -17.55
N LYS A 208 -21.55 10.34 -17.49
CA LYS A 208 -22.09 11.72 -17.56
C LYS A 208 -22.83 11.99 -18.87
N ALA A 209 -22.35 11.45 -19.98
CA ALA A 209 -23.01 11.53 -21.28
C ALA A 209 -24.28 10.66 -21.35
N GLY A 210 -24.50 9.74 -20.41
CA GLY A 210 -25.61 8.79 -20.43
C GLY A 210 -25.32 7.50 -21.19
N ILE A 211 -24.05 7.22 -21.50
CA ILE A 211 -23.61 5.98 -22.14
C ILE A 211 -23.47 4.90 -21.06
N THR A 212 -24.17 3.79 -21.28
CA THR A 212 -24.22 2.65 -20.37
C THR A 212 -23.41 1.47 -20.90
N LYS A 213 -23.13 0.51 -20.01
CA LYS A 213 -22.38 -0.72 -20.32
C LYS A 213 -20.93 -0.50 -20.76
N VAL A 214 -20.34 0.64 -20.44
CA VAL A 214 -18.90 0.84 -20.63
C VAL A 214 -18.10 -0.03 -19.66
N VAL A 215 -17.05 -0.65 -20.16
CA VAL A 215 -16.13 -1.52 -19.42
C VAL A 215 -14.77 -0.86 -19.40
N LYS A 216 -14.23 -0.58 -18.21
CA LYS A 216 -12.97 0.17 -18.06
C LYS A 216 -11.80 -0.45 -18.81
N ALA A 217 -11.72 -1.78 -18.84
CA ALA A 217 -10.68 -2.51 -19.58
C ALA A 217 -10.78 -2.36 -21.11
N ASN A 218 -11.90 -1.86 -21.63
CA ASN A 218 -12.11 -1.65 -23.06
C ASN A 218 -11.92 -0.18 -23.49
N LYS A 219 -11.46 0.72 -22.59
CA LYS A 219 -11.35 2.15 -22.88
C LYS A 219 -10.58 2.44 -24.18
N ASP A 220 -9.34 1.94 -24.31
CA ASP A 220 -8.52 2.18 -25.51
C ASP A 220 -9.20 1.69 -26.81
N LYS A 221 -10.02 0.63 -26.72
CA LYS A 221 -10.79 0.11 -27.85
C LYS A 221 -11.98 1.02 -28.18
N TYR A 222 -12.62 1.62 -27.17
CA TYR A 222 -13.63 2.64 -27.39
C TYR A 222 -13.02 3.86 -28.07
N ASP A 223 -11.90 4.37 -27.55
CA ASP A 223 -11.23 5.56 -28.08
C ASP A 223 -10.89 5.37 -29.58
N THR A 224 -10.31 4.22 -29.92
CA THR A 224 -10.02 3.83 -31.32
C THR A 224 -11.28 3.76 -32.16
N ALA A 225 -12.31 3.02 -31.71
CA ALA A 225 -13.53 2.84 -32.48
C ALA A 225 -14.34 4.14 -32.64
N ILE A 226 -14.29 5.04 -31.65
CA ILE A 226 -14.93 6.35 -31.69
C ILE A 226 -14.19 7.24 -32.67
N ALA A 227 -12.85 7.27 -32.65
CA ALA A 227 -12.05 8.01 -33.62
C ALA A 227 -12.34 7.55 -35.05
N ASP A 228 -12.32 6.23 -35.30
CA ASP A 228 -12.62 5.65 -36.61
C ASP A 228 -14.06 5.98 -37.06
N ALA A 229 -15.04 5.87 -36.16
CA ALA A 229 -16.43 6.18 -36.48
C ALA A 229 -16.64 7.68 -36.77
N ARG A 230 -15.93 8.57 -36.06
CA ARG A 230 -15.92 10.01 -36.34
C ARG A 230 -15.29 10.32 -37.69
N GLU A 231 -14.14 9.72 -38.00
CA GLU A 231 -13.44 9.89 -39.27
C GLU A 231 -14.33 9.44 -40.44
N ASN A 232 -14.91 8.24 -40.34
CA ASN A 232 -15.81 7.70 -41.36
C ASN A 232 -17.08 8.53 -41.56
N LYS A 233 -17.60 9.15 -40.49
CA LYS A 233 -18.78 10.02 -40.55
C LYS A 233 -18.45 11.44 -41.03
N GLY A 234 -17.23 11.91 -40.77
CA GLY A 234 -16.79 13.29 -41.00
C GLY A 234 -17.35 14.32 -40.00
N LEU A 235 -18.01 13.87 -38.92
CA LEU A 235 -18.64 14.71 -37.90
C LEU A 235 -18.54 14.04 -36.53
N ASN A 236 -18.75 14.82 -35.45
CA ASN A 236 -18.91 14.26 -34.10
C ASN A 236 -20.09 13.27 -34.04
N LEU A 237 -19.91 12.23 -33.24
CA LEU A 237 -20.92 11.26 -32.91
C LEU A 237 -21.88 11.84 -31.87
N ASN A 238 -23.17 11.64 -32.08
CA ASN A 238 -24.20 11.91 -31.08
C ASN A 238 -24.25 10.78 -30.03
N LEU A 239 -25.04 10.98 -28.98
CA LEU A 239 -25.17 10.01 -27.89
C LEU A 239 -25.56 8.59 -28.35
N ILE A 240 -26.49 8.47 -29.28
CA ILE A 240 -26.97 7.17 -29.78
C ILE A 240 -25.85 6.47 -30.55
N GLU A 241 -25.13 7.21 -31.39
CA GLU A 241 -24.02 6.68 -32.16
C GLU A 241 -22.87 6.23 -31.25
N LEU A 242 -22.50 7.03 -30.24
CA LEU A 242 -21.51 6.63 -29.25
C LEU A 242 -21.93 5.38 -28.47
N GLN A 243 -23.18 5.31 -28.03
CA GLN A 243 -23.71 4.13 -27.35
C GLN A 243 -23.65 2.88 -28.24
N ASN A 244 -23.93 3.02 -29.53
CA ASN A 244 -23.82 1.93 -30.50
C ASN A 244 -22.37 1.50 -30.73
N THR A 245 -21.43 2.45 -30.81
CA THR A 245 -19.99 2.16 -30.91
C THR A 245 -19.51 1.38 -29.70
N VAL A 246 -19.83 1.83 -28.48
CA VAL A 246 -19.51 1.13 -27.23
C VAL A 246 -20.10 -0.29 -27.21
N ASN A 247 -21.38 -0.44 -27.57
CA ASN A 247 -22.03 -1.75 -27.63
C ASN A 247 -21.34 -2.68 -28.64
N SER A 248 -20.93 -2.16 -29.79
CA SER A 248 -20.25 -2.91 -30.85
C SER A 248 -18.85 -3.37 -30.40
N VAL A 249 -18.08 -2.49 -29.76
CA VAL A 249 -16.77 -2.84 -29.19
C VAL A 249 -16.92 -3.95 -28.14
N ASN A 250 -17.88 -3.83 -27.23
CA ASN A 250 -18.13 -4.87 -26.23
C ASN A 250 -18.51 -6.21 -26.84
N ALA A 251 -19.39 -6.20 -27.86
CA ALA A 251 -19.78 -7.42 -28.57
C ALA A 251 -18.58 -8.06 -29.27
N ALA A 252 -17.71 -7.26 -29.90
CA ALA A 252 -16.50 -7.74 -30.57
C ALA A 252 -15.50 -8.35 -29.57
N VAL A 253 -15.31 -7.73 -28.40
CA VAL A 253 -14.45 -8.26 -27.34
C VAL A 253 -14.95 -9.62 -26.83
N VAL A 254 -16.25 -9.75 -26.55
CA VAL A 254 -16.87 -11.02 -26.14
C VAL A 254 -16.70 -12.08 -27.23
N ALA A 255 -16.92 -11.73 -28.50
CA ALA A 255 -16.81 -12.67 -29.62
C ALA A 255 -15.36 -13.16 -29.84
N ALA A 256 -14.38 -12.27 -29.73
CA ALA A 256 -12.96 -12.61 -29.82
C ALA A 256 -12.55 -13.56 -28.69
N ALA A 257 -12.94 -13.25 -27.45
CA ALA A 257 -12.66 -14.08 -26.28
C ALA A 257 -13.29 -15.48 -26.41
N LEU A 258 -14.57 -15.57 -26.79
CA LEU A 258 -15.21 -16.86 -27.04
C LEU A 258 -14.55 -17.64 -28.18
N THR A 259 -14.07 -16.95 -29.22
CA THR A 259 -13.34 -17.61 -30.31
C THR A 259 -12.03 -18.21 -29.83
N ALA A 260 -11.28 -17.49 -28.98
CA ALA A 260 -10.05 -18.01 -28.39
C ALA A 260 -10.35 -19.23 -27.51
N ILE A 261 -11.35 -19.13 -26.62
CA ILE A 261 -11.79 -20.21 -25.72
C ILE A 261 -12.17 -21.47 -26.50
N ASN A 262 -12.96 -21.31 -27.57
CA ASN A 262 -13.39 -22.44 -28.39
C ASN A 262 -12.25 -23.05 -29.21
N LYS A 263 -11.11 -22.36 -29.36
CA LYS A 263 -9.92 -22.87 -30.04
C LYS A 263 -8.88 -23.47 -29.09
N GLY A 264 -9.03 -23.28 -27.78
CA GLY A 264 -7.99 -23.65 -26.82
C GLY A 264 -6.75 -22.74 -26.88
N THR A 265 -6.91 -21.51 -27.39
CA THR A 265 -5.83 -20.51 -27.53
C THR A 265 -6.01 -19.32 -26.58
N GLU A 266 -6.95 -19.40 -25.66
CA GLU A 266 -7.32 -18.35 -24.72
C GLU A 266 -6.30 -18.14 -23.59
N ASP A 267 -6.24 -16.90 -23.13
CA ASP A 267 -5.70 -16.55 -21.83
C ASP A 267 -6.81 -16.56 -20.76
N ILE A 268 -6.44 -16.64 -19.48
CA ILE A 268 -7.43 -16.67 -18.38
C ILE A 268 -8.33 -15.42 -18.36
N SER A 269 -7.84 -14.28 -18.87
CA SER A 269 -8.61 -13.04 -19.01
C SER A 269 -9.74 -13.13 -20.02
N ASP A 270 -9.64 -14.03 -21.01
CA ASP A 270 -10.68 -14.20 -22.03
C ASP A 270 -11.96 -14.76 -21.43
N PHE A 271 -11.87 -15.61 -20.39
CA PHE A 271 -13.07 -16.07 -19.68
C PHE A 271 -13.86 -14.87 -19.12
N ALA A 272 -13.19 -13.95 -18.43
CA ALA A 272 -13.84 -12.74 -17.91
C ALA A 272 -14.38 -11.84 -19.03
N ALA A 273 -13.61 -11.66 -20.12
CA ALA A 273 -14.04 -10.90 -21.29
C ALA A 273 -15.26 -11.52 -21.99
N ALA A 274 -15.39 -12.84 -21.97
CA ALA A 274 -16.56 -13.58 -22.48
C ALA A 274 -17.77 -13.58 -21.52
N GLY A 275 -17.64 -12.98 -20.32
CA GLY A 275 -18.67 -13.00 -19.29
C GLY A 275 -18.72 -14.30 -18.46
N VAL A 276 -17.68 -15.11 -18.53
CA VAL A 276 -17.51 -16.34 -17.74
C VAL A 276 -16.79 -15.99 -16.43
N TRP A 277 -17.46 -16.20 -15.31
CA TRP A 277 -16.96 -15.91 -13.96
C TRP A 277 -16.36 -17.14 -13.30
N ARG A 278 -15.49 -16.91 -12.30
CA ARG A 278 -14.78 -17.94 -11.52
C ARG A 278 -13.83 -18.86 -12.31
N ALA A 279 -13.43 -18.48 -13.52
CA ALA A 279 -12.30 -19.15 -14.16
C ALA A 279 -11.01 -18.87 -13.38
N ALA A 280 -10.48 -19.90 -12.72
CA ALA A 280 -9.23 -19.86 -11.97
C ALA A 280 -8.04 -20.36 -12.81
N LYS A 281 -6.92 -19.61 -12.83
CA LYS A 281 -5.71 -19.95 -13.59
C LYS A 281 -5.19 -21.36 -13.30
N ALA A 282 -5.27 -21.82 -12.05
CA ALA A 282 -4.82 -23.15 -11.64
C ALA A 282 -5.56 -24.31 -12.34
N ASN A 283 -6.79 -24.07 -12.79
CA ASN A 283 -7.64 -25.08 -13.42
C ASN A 283 -7.64 -24.97 -14.95
N LYS A 284 -6.80 -24.10 -15.54
CA LYS A 284 -6.83 -23.81 -16.99
C LYS A 284 -6.80 -25.09 -17.83
N VAL A 285 -5.83 -25.97 -17.59
CA VAL A 285 -5.69 -27.25 -18.34
C VAL A 285 -6.97 -28.09 -18.29
N SER A 286 -7.65 -28.11 -17.14
CA SER A 286 -8.92 -28.84 -16.98
C SER A 286 -10.08 -28.14 -17.69
N TYR A 287 -10.11 -26.81 -17.75
CA TYR A 287 -11.07 -26.09 -18.59
C TYR A 287 -10.86 -26.41 -20.06
N ASP A 288 -9.62 -26.34 -20.55
CA ASP A 288 -9.26 -26.60 -21.94
C ASP A 288 -9.75 -28.00 -22.35
N SER A 289 -9.50 -29.01 -21.51
CA SER A 289 -9.99 -30.38 -21.73
C SER A 289 -11.51 -30.46 -21.74
N ALA A 290 -12.19 -29.92 -20.72
CA ALA A 290 -13.65 -29.99 -20.61
C ALA A 290 -14.37 -29.25 -21.77
N ILE A 291 -13.81 -28.12 -22.19
CA ILE A 291 -14.32 -27.32 -23.30
C ILE A 291 -14.09 -28.05 -24.62
N SER A 292 -12.92 -28.66 -24.84
CA SER A 292 -12.63 -29.48 -26.02
C SER A 292 -13.57 -30.68 -26.15
N ASP A 293 -13.84 -31.38 -25.04
CA ASP A 293 -14.79 -32.49 -25.01
C ASP A 293 -16.22 -32.02 -25.33
N ALA A 294 -16.65 -30.90 -24.71
CA ALA A 294 -17.98 -30.32 -24.96
C ALA A 294 -18.15 -29.82 -26.40
N LEU A 295 -17.10 -29.23 -26.99
CA LEU A 295 -17.04 -28.85 -28.40
C LEU A 295 -17.21 -30.05 -29.32
N THR A 296 -16.47 -31.12 -29.04
CA THR A 296 -16.52 -32.38 -29.81
C THR A 296 -17.92 -33.00 -29.74
N ALA A 297 -18.54 -33.00 -28.56
CA ALA A 297 -19.89 -33.53 -28.36
C ALA A 297 -20.98 -32.67 -29.04
N LYS A 298 -20.82 -31.34 -29.06
CA LYS A 298 -21.81 -30.41 -29.65
C LYS A 298 -21.66 -30.27 -31.18
N GLY A 299 -20.44 -30.39 -31.70
CA GLY A 299 -20.13 -30.20 -33.13
C GLY A 299 -20.19 -28.74 -33.62
N SER A 300 -20.27 -27.77 -32.71
CA SER A 300 -20.26 -26.32 -33.03
C SER A 300 -19.72 -25.53 -31.85
N ASN A 301 -19.36 -24.25 -32.06
CA ASN A 301 -18.82 -23.38 -31.01
C ASN A 301 -19.76 -23.30 -29.79
N LEU A 302 -19.15 -23.31 -28.60
CA LEU A 302 -19.85 -23.07 -27.34
C LEU A 302 -20.17 -21.59 -27.17
N THR A 303 -21.34 -21.34 -26.61
CA THR A 303 -21.78 -20.03 -26.10
C THR A 303 -21.16 -19.75 -24.73
N ALA A 304 -21.17 -18.50 -24.28
CA ALA A 304 -20.68 -18.13 -22.95
C ALA A 304 -21.34 -18.93 -21.81
N ALA A 305 -22.64 -19.23 -21.91
CA ALA A 305 -23.36 -20.03 -20.91
C ALA A 305 -22.88 -21.50 -20.87
N GLU A 306 -22.58 -22.08 -22.02
CA GLU A 306 -22.05 -23.44 -22.12
C GLU A 306 -20.60 -23.52 -21.62
N VAL A 307 -19.78 -22.50 -21.92
CA VAL A 307 -18.44 -22.37 -21.34
C VAL A 307 -18.52 -22.23 -19.82
N GLN A 308 -19.42 -21.37 -19.29
CA GLN A 308 -19.63 -21.22 -17.84
C GLN A 308 -19.99 -22.55 -17.17
N LYS A 309 -20.88 -23.35 -17.78
CA LYS A 309 -21.26 -24.67 -17.24
C LYS A 309 -20.04 -25.60 -17.12
N ASN A 310 -19.14 -25.59 -18.10
CA ASN A 310 -17.92 -26.39 -18.05
C ASN A 310 -16.94 -25.90 -16.98
N VAL A 311 -16.74 -24.57 -16.88
CA VAL A 311 -15.93 -23.95 -15.82
C VAL A 311 -16.48 -24.30 -14.44
N ASP A 312 -17.78 -24.20 -14.22
CA ASP A 312 -18.44 -24.55 -12.95
C ASP A 312 -18.25 -26.03 -12.60
N SER A 313 -18.37 -26.91 -13.60
CA SER A 313 -18.17 -28.35 -13.42
C SER A 313 -16.73 -28.66 -12.99
N VAL A 314 -15.74 -28.11 -13.70
CA VAL A 314 -14.31 -28.28 -13.38
C VAL A 314 -14.01 -27.73 -11.98
N ASN A 315 -14.50 -26.54 -11.66
CA ASN A 315 -14.32 -25.94 -10.33
C ASN A 315 -14.92 -26.78 -9.22
N LYS A 316 -16.11 -27.36 -9.45
CA LYS A 316 -16.75 -28.27 -8.48
C LYS A 316 -15.90 -29.51 -8.21
N VAL A 317 -15.33 -30.11 -9.25
CA VAL A 317 -14.43 -31.27 -9.12
C VAL A 317 -13.15 -30.89 -8.38
N ALA A 318 -12.54 -29.75 -8.75
CA ALA A 318 -11.34 -29.25 -8.09
C ALA A 318 -11.56 -29.00 -6.59
N ALA A 319 -12.69 -28.38 -6.21
CA ALA A 319 -13.05 -28.15 -4.82
C ALA A 319 -13.27 -29.46 -4.03
N ALA A 320 -13.91 -30.46 -4.64
CA ALA A 320 -14.10 -31.78 -4.02
C ALA A 320 -12.76 -32.50 -3.79
N ASN A 321 -11.85 -32.45 -4.76
CA ASN A 321 -10.51 -33.02 -4.63
C ASN A 321 -9.70 -32.33 -3.53
N ALA A 322 -9.78 -30.99 -3.46
CA ALA A 322 -9.13 -30.22 -2.41
C ALA A 322 -9.66 -30.62 -1.01
N LEU A 323 -10.98 -30.75 -0.85
CA LEU A 323 -11.58 -31.20 0.41
C LEU A 323 -11.17 -32.64 0.77
N MET A 324 -11.02 -33.52 -0.21
CA MET A 324 -10.57 -34.89 0.00
C MET A 324 -9.13 -34.95 0.52
N VAL A 325 -8.20 -34.18 -0.06
CA VAL A 325 -6.80 -34.17 0.41
C VAL A 325 -6.67 -33.53 1.79
N ILE A 326 -7.47 -32.51 2.10
CA ILE A 326 -7.55 -31.90 3.46
C ILE A 326 -8.01 -32.93 4.48
N ASN A 327 -9.07 -33.69 4.16
CA ASN A 327 -9.52 -34.77 5.04
C ASN A 327 -8.41 -35.80 5.28
N ARG A 328 -7.57 -36.08 4.29
CA ARG A 328 -6.46 -37.05 4.39
C ARG A 328 -5.23 -36.52 5.15
N GLY A 329 -5.12 -35.22 5.40
CA GLY A 329 -3.92 -34.63 6.00
C GLY A 329 -2.73 -34.60 5.04
N THR A 330 -2.98 -34.61 3.72
CA THR A 330 -1.94 -34.59 2.66
C THR A 330 -2.01 -33.32 1.80
N GLU A 331 -2.75 -32.32 2.26
CA GLU A 331 -2.99 -31.07 1.57
C GLU A 331 -1.81 -30.10 1.62
N GLU A 332 -1.71 -29.29 0.58
CA GLU A 332 -1.02 -28.01 0.64
C GLU A 332 -1.96 -26.94 1.21
N PHE A 333 -1.41 -25.86 1.75
CA PHE A 333 -2.22 -24.78 2.33
C PHE A 333 -3.15 -24.10 1.30
N SER A 334 -2.78 -24.10 0.02
CA SER A 334 -3.60 -23.60 -1.09
C SER A 334 -4.92 -24.39 -1.26
N ASN A 335 -4.97 -25.64 -0.81
CA ASN A 335 -6.17 -26.48 -0.92
C ASN A 335 -7.33 -25.96 -0.06
N PHE A 336 -7.08 -25.30 1.07
CA PHE A 336 -8.16 -24.73 1.89
C PHE A 336 -9.01 -23.75 1.05
N ALA A 337 -8.35 -22.81 0.37
CA ALA A 337 -9.03 -21.87 -0.52
C ALA A 337 -9.70 -22.58 -1.71
N ALA A 338 -9.03 -23.57 -2.32
CA ALA A 338 -9.59 -24.34 -3.44
C ALA A 338 -10.84 -25.14 -3.05
N ALA A 339 -10.91 -25.66 -1.83
CA ALA A 339 -12.07 -26.34 -1.27
C ALA A 339 -13.24 -25.37 -0.95
N GLY A 340 -12.99 -24.06 -0.96
CA GLY A 340 -13.97 -23.03 -0.57
C GLY A 340 -13.95 -22.70 0.93
N ILE A 341 -12.91 -23.11 1.66
CA ILE A 341 -12.72 -22.77 3.07
C ILE A 341 -12.17 -21.35 3.15
N THR A 342 -12.82 -20.52 3.95
CA THR A 342 -12.43 -19.12 4.16
C THR A 342 -11.75 -18.96 5.51
N LYS A 343 -10.92 -17.91 5.65
CA LYS A 343 -10.21 -17.56 6.89
C LYS A 343 -9.22 -18.61 7.41
N ALA A 344 -8.82 -19.60 6.61
CA ALA A 344 -7.67 -20.43 6.97
C ALA A 344 -6.41 -19.54 7.08
N VAL A 345 -5.64 -19.73 8.15
CA VAL A 345 -4.42 -19.00 8.49
C VAL A 345 -3.26 -19.99 8.48
N GLN A 346 -2.22 -19.71 7.71
CA GLN A 346 -1.12 -20.65 7.49
C GLN A 346 -0.37 -21.03 8.77
N ALA A 347 -0.20 -20.07 9.68
CA ALA A 347 0.43 -20.31 10.99
C ALA A 347 -0.34 -21.35 11.84
N ASN A 348 -1.65 -21.48 11.62
CA ASN A 348 -2.51 -22.40 12.37
C ASN A 348 -2.67 -23.77 11.69
N LYS A 349 -1.97 -24.03 10.58
CA LYS A 349 -2.09 -25.27 9.81
C LYS A 349 -1.92 -26.52 10.68
N ALA A 350 -0.88 -26.58 11.50
CA ALA A 350 -0.66 -27.75 12.37
C ALA A 350 -1.83 -27.99 13.35
N GLY A 351 -2.47 -26.91 13.82
CA GLY A 351 -3.67 -26.98 14.64
C GLY A 351 -4.88 -27.50 13.85
N TYR A 352 -5.03 -27.08 12.59
CA TYR A 352 -6.06 -27.60 11.68
C TYR A 352 -5.87 -29.10 11.46
N ASP A 353 -4.67 -29.53 11.06
CA ASP A 353 -4.37 -30.94 10.77
C ASP A 353 -4.74 -31.84 11.96
N SER A 354 -4.36 -31.40 13.17
CA SER A 354 -4.65 -32.12 14.42
C SER A 354 -6.15 -32.17 14.73
N ALA A 355 -6.84 -31.04 14.62
CA ALA A 355 -8.28 -30.95 14.91
C ALA A 355 -9.13 -31.70 13.88
N ILE A 356 -8.79 -31.61 12.59
CA ILE A 356 -9.43 -32.33 11.50
C ILE A 356 -9.29 -33.84 11.71
N ALA A 357 -8.08 -34.32 12.03
CA ALA A 357 -7.84 -35.73 12.30
C ALA A 357 -8.69 -36.23 13.48
N ALA A 358 -8.74 -35.46 14.59
CA ALA A 358 -9.53 -35.80 15.76
C ALA A 358 -11.04 -35.85 15.45
N ASP A 359 -11.56 -34.86 14.73
CA ASP A 359 -12.98 -34.79 14.39
C ASP A 359 -13.40 -35.86 13.38
N ARG A 360 -12.51 -36.23 12.43
CA ARG A 360 -12.73 -37.39 11.54
C ARG A 360 -12.84 -38.68 12.33
N VAL A 361 -11.94 -38.92 13.29
CA VAL A 361 -11.97 -40.11 14.16
C VAL A 361 -13.25 -40.13 14.99
N LYS A 362 -13.64 -39.00 15.57
CA LYS A 362 -14.86 -38.86 16.37
C LYS A 362 -16.14 -39.09 15.55
N LYS A 363 -16.17 -38.60 14.31
CA LYS A 363 -17.30 -38.74 13.38
C LYS A 363 -17.38 -40.14 12.77
N GLY A 364 -16.23 -40.79 12.55
CA GLY A 364 -16.12 -42.08 11.85
C GLY A 364 -16.20 -41.98 10.32
N SER A 365 -16.13 -40.77 9.75
CA SER A 365 -16.14 -40.51 8.31
C SER A 365 -15.42 -39.20 7.98
N ASP A 366 -15.27 -38.91 6.68
CA ASP A 366 -14.76 -37.61 6.24
C ASP A 366 -15.69 -36.44 6.66
N LEU A 367 -15.07 -35.29 6.89
CA LEU A 367 -15.73 -34.02 7.16
C LEU A 367 -16.24 -33.41 5.85
N THR A 368 -17.46 -32.89 5.91
CA THR A 368 -18.04 -32.03 4.88
C THR A 368 -17.37 -30.66 4.90
N LEU A 369 -17.58 -29.86 3.84
CA LEU A 369 -17.04 -28.50 3.77
C LEU A 369 -17.47 -27.63 4.97
N ALA A 370 -18.73 -27.74 5.40
CA ALA A 370 -19.26 -26.94 6.52
C ALA A 370 -18.63 -27.35 7.86
N GLU A 371 -18.47 -28.66 8.10
CA GLU A 371 -17.77 -29.15 9.29
C GLU A 371 -16.30 -28.73 9.29
N MET A 372 -15.64 -28.81 8.12
CA MET A 372 -14.27 -28.35 7.96
C MET A 372 -14.14 -26.85 8.27
N GLN A 373 -15.04 -26.01 7.73
CA GLN A 373 -15.06 -24.57 8.03
C GLN A 373 -15.18 -24.31 9.54
N ASN A 374 -16.05 -25.06 10.24
CA ASN A 374 -16.21 -24.93 11.69
C ASN A 374 -14.92 -25.31 12.46
N VAL A 375 -14.22 -26.36 12.02
CA VAL A 375 -12.93 -26.74 12.62
C VAL A 375 -11.91 -25.62 12.49
N ILE A 376 -11.79 -25.03 11.29
CA ILE A 376 -10.85 -23.93 11.02
C ILE A 376 -11.17 -22.70 11.86
N GLU A 377 -12.45 -22.32 11.94
CA GLU A 377 -12.89 -21.18 12.76
C GLU A 377 -12.65 -21.41 14.25
N SER A 378 -12.90 -22.63 14.74
CA SER A 378 -12.64 -23.01 16.13
C SER A 378 -11.14 -22.93 16.48
N VAL A 379 -10.26 -23.48 15.63
CA VAL A 379 -8.80 -23.43 15.83
C VAL A 379 -8.30 -21.99 15.80
N ASN A 380 -8.81 -21.17 14.88
CA ASN A 380 -8.46 -19.74 14.83
C ASN A 380 -8.90 -18.98 16.08
N ALA A 381 -10.12 -19.21 16.56
CA ALA A 381 -10.62 -18.59 17.78
C ALA A 381 -9.78 -19.00 19.00
N ALA A 382 -9.41 -20.28 19.10
CA ALA A 382 -8.54 -20.77 20.17
C ALA A 382 -7.13 -20.15 20.11
N SER A 383 -6.54 -20.06 18.91
CA SER A 383 -5.24 -19.41 18.68
C SER A 383 -5.27 -17.92 19.07
N ALA A 384 -6.29 -17.18 18.65
CA ALA A 384 -6.44 -15.77 19.02
C ALA A 384 -6.63 -15.58 20.53
N ALA A 385 -7.39 -16.46 21.20
CA ALA A 385 -7.58 -16.42 22.65
C ALA A 385 -6.29 -16.73 23.42
N ALA A 386 -5.49 -17.70 22.95
CA ALA A 386 -4.19 -18.02 23.53
C ALA A 386 -3.21 -16.85 23.39
N ALA A 387 -3.15 -16.24 22.21
CA ALA A 387 -2.32 -15.06 21.96
C ALA A 387 -2.73 -13.87 22.84
N LEU A 388 -4.04 -13.59 22.96
CA LEU A 388 -4.54 -12.54 23.86
C LEU A 388 -4.20 -12.83 25.33
N THR A 389 -4.22 -14.10 25.73
CA THR A 389 -3.80 -14.51 27.08
C THR A 389 -2.32 -14.23 27.29
N ALA A 390 -1.47 -14.64 26.35
CA ALA A 390 -0.02 -14.41 26.40
C ALA A 390 0.30 -12.91 26.55
N ILE A 391 -0.36 -12.05 25.75
CA ILE A 391 -0.22 -10.59 25.79
C ILE A 391 -0.60 -10.03 27.17
N ASN A 392 -1.70 -10.52 27.75
CA ASN A 392 -2.13 -10.10 29.08
C ASN A 392 -1.19 -10.54 30.20
N THR A 393 -0.48 -11.65 30.01
CA THR A 393 0.46 -12.20 30.99
C THR A 393 1.90 -11.71 30.81
N GLY A 394 2.22 -10.99 29.73
CA GLY A 394 3.58 -10.56 29.43
C GLY A 394 4.47 -11.71 28.94
N SER A 395 3.88 -12.79 28.41
CA SER A 395 4.59 -13.97 27.90
C SER A 395 4.52 -14.09 26.38
N GLU A 396 4.01 -13.06 25.72
CA GLU A 396 3.78 -13.04 24.27
C GLU A 396 5.06 -12.93 23.45
N GLU A 397 5.05 -13.61 22.31
CA GLU A 397 5.94 -13.32 21.20
C GLU A 397 5.34 -12.19 20.34
N PHE A 398 6.18 -11.50 19.53
CA PHE A 398 5.69 -10.39 18.70
C PHE A 398 4.56 -10.82 17.72
N VAL A 399 4.57 -12.08 17.27
CA VAL A 399 3.54 -12.63 16.38
C VAL A 399 2.16 -12.74 17.04
N ASP A 400 2.10 -12.83 18.37
CA ASP A 400 0.86 -12.99 19.11
C ASP A 400 -0.05 -11.76 19.00
N PHE A 401 0.52 -10.56 18.87
CA PHE A 401 -0.28 -9.36 18.60
C PHE A 401 -1.15 -9.55 17.36
N SER A 402 -0.54 -10.00 16.25
CA SER A 402 -1.29 -10.24 15.01
C SER A 402 -2.24 -11.43 15.12
N ALA A 403 -1.86 -12.50 15.84
CA ALA A 403 -2.70 -13.69 16.04
C ALA A 403 -3.95 -13.36 16.89
N ALA A 404 -3.80 -12.50 17.89
CA ALA A 404 -4.91 -11.98 18.70
C ALA A 404 -5.82 -11.00 17.92
N GLY A 405 -5.36 -10.49 16.77
CA GLY A 405 -6.08 -9.50 15.97
C GLY A 405 -5.73 -8.04 16.29
N VAL A 406 -4.64 -7.81 17.01
CA VAL A 406 -4.09 -6.47 17.27
C VAL A 406 -3.33 -5.99 16.04
N THR A 407 -3.64 -4.79 15.59
CA THR A 407 -3.07 -4.17 14.38
C THR A 407 -2.16 -3.00 14.72
N LYS A 408 -1.35 -2.57 13.75
CA LYS A 408 -0.42 -1.43 13.85
C LYS A 408 0.65 -1.56 14.94
N VAL A 409 0.98 -2.80 15.33
CA VAL A 409 2.13 -3.05 16.19
C VAL A 409 3.43 -2.94 15.40
N SER A 410 4.42 -2.26 15.97
CA SER A 410 5.78 -2.17 15.46
C SER A 410 6.72 -2.97 16.35
N LYS A 411 7.58 -3.81 15.75
CA LYS A 411 8.58 -4.58 16.52
C LYS A 411 9.55 -3.67 17.27
N ALA A 412 9.80 -2.46 16.76
CA ALA A 412 10.66 -1.47 17.40
C ALA A 412 10.11 -0.97 18.75
N HIS A 413 8.78 -1.02 18.95
CA HIS A 413 8.09 -0.51 20.15
C HIS A 413 7.50 -1.63 21.00
N LYS A 414 7.93 -2.88 20.80
CA LYS A 414 7.40 -4.02 21.57
C LYS A 414 7.52 -3.78 23.08
N SER A 415 8.68 -3.35 23.57
CA SER A 415 8.90 -3.07 24.99
C SER A 415 7.93 -2.02 25.56
N ASP A 416 7.54 -1.04 24.74
CA ASP A 416 6.64 0.03 25.13
C ASP A 416 5.20 -0.49 25.22
N TYR A 417 4.79 -1.33 24.26
CA TYR A 417 3.51 -2.04 24.32
C TYR A 417 3.43 -2.94 25.55
N ASP A 418 4.45 -3.79 25.78
CA ASP A 418 4.49 -4.73 26.90
C ASP A 418 4.34 -3.97 28.24
N SER A 419 5.09 -2.87 28.39
CA SER A 419 5.06 -2.03 29.59
C SER A 419 3.70 -1.36 29.80
N ALA A 420 3.11 -0.81 28.73
CA ALA A 420 1.82 -0.14 28.78
C ALA A 420 0.68 -1.11 29.08
N ILE A 421 0.70 -2.30 28.46
CA ILE A 421 -0.28 -3.37 28.68
C ILE A 421 -0.18 -3.89 30.10
N ALA A 422 1.02 -4.20 30.60
CA ALA A 422 1.22 -4.63 31.98
C ALA A 422 0.69 -3.59 32.99
N ALA A 423 0.94 -2.30 32.74
CA ALA A 423 0.40 -1.22 33.57
C ALA A 423 -1.13 -1.12 33.51
N ALA A 424 -1.73 -1.30 32.33
CA ALA A 424 -3.17 -1.30 32.14
C ALA A 424 -3.86 -2.50 32.80
N VAL A 425 -3.30 -3.71 32.67
CA VAL A 425 -3.75 -4.92 33.38
C VAL A 425 -3.71 -4.69 34.89
N LYS A 426 -2.59 -4.16 35.42
CA LYS A 426 -2.44 -3.86 36.85
C LYS A 426 -3.46 -2.83 37.34
N ARG A 427 -3.77 -1.80 36.54
CA ARG A 427 -4.76 -0.77 36.88
C ARG A 427 -6.19 -1.31 36.87
N LYS A 428 -6.51 -2.17 35.91
CA LYS A 428 -7.82 -2.80 35.77
C LYS A 428 -8.05 -3.87 36.84
N GLY A 429 -6.98 -4.55 37.27
CA GLY A 429 -7.04 -5.69 38.20
C GLY A 429 -7.53 -6.99 37.56
N ALA A 430 -7.63 -7.04 36.23
CA ALA A 430 -8.06 -8.19 35.44
C ALA A 430 -7.47 -8.09 34.02
N SER A 431 -7.57 -9.18 33.25
CA SER A 431 -7.15 -9.18 31.84
C SER A 431 -7.92 -8.15 31.00
N LEU A 432 -7.20 -7.55 30.06
CA LEU A 432 -7.72 -6.69 29.01
C LEU A 432 -8.39 -7.56 27.93
N SER A 433 -9.53 -7.08 27.45
CA SER A 433 -10.15 -7.54 26.21
C SER A 433 -9.31 -7.12 25.00
N LEU A 434 -9.56 -7.74 23.84
CA LEU A 434 -8.87 -7.37 22.60
C LEU A 434 -8.97 -5.87 22.28
N ALA A 435 -10.14 -5.27 22.49
CA ALA A 435 -10.37 -3.85 22.25
C ALA A 435 -9.53 -2.96 23.19
N GLU A 436 -9.38 -3.35 24.45
CA GLU A 436 -8.56 -2.62 25.42
C GLU A 436 -7.05 -2.78 25.16
N VAL A 437 -6.61 -3.95 24.67
CA VAL A 437 -5.24 -4.15 24.19
C VAL A 437 -4.97 -3.26 22.97
N GLN A 438 -5.89 -3.24 21.98
CA GLN A 438 -5.75 -2.38 20.80
C GLN A 438 -5.69 -0.89 21.17
N ASP A 439 -6.57 -0.43 22.06
CA ASP A 439 -6.55 0.96 22.57
C ASP A 439 -5.24 1.28 23.28
N THR A 440 -4.67 0.34 24.04
CA THR A 440 -3.37 0.52 24.69
C THR A 440 -2.24 0.65 23.66
N VAL A 441 -2.23 -0.19 22.63
CA VAL A 441 -1.25 -0.12 21.53
C VAL A 441 -1.38 1.19 20.74
N ASP A 442 -2.62 1.61 20.44
CA ASP A 442 -2.88 2.85 19.71
C ASP A 442 -2.40 4.09 20.50
N LYS A 443 -2.53 4.08 21.83
CA LYS A 443 -1.99 5.12 22.72
C LYS A 443 -0.47 5.16 22.69
N VAL A 444 0.21 4.01 22.76
CA VAL A 444 1.67 3.96 22.63
C VAL A 444 2.11 4.50 21.26
N ASN A 445 1.46 4.06 20.18
CA ASN A 445 1.76 4.55 18.83
C ASN A 445 1.55 6.06 18.69
N THR A 446 0.50 6.60 19.33
CA THR A 446 0.24 8.05 19.34
C THR A 446 1.35 8.79 20.06
N ALA A 447 1.75 8.32 21.25
CA ALA A 447 2.83 8.93 22.03
C ALA A 447 4.17 8.91 21.26
N VAL A 448 4.52 7.77 20.64
CA VAL A 448 5.73 7.65 19.81
C VAL A 448 5.70 8.64 18.64
N ALA A 449 4.55 8.80 17.98
CA ALA A 449 4.42 9.75 16.87
C ALA A 449 4.55 11.21 17.35
N GLU A 450 4.02 11.54 18.53
CA GLU A 450 4.13 12.86 19.15
C GLU A 450 5.56 13.18 19.59
N ASP A 451 6.27 12.22 20.18
CA ASP A 451 7.68 12.36 20.56
C ASP A 451 8.57 12.59 19.33
N ALA A 452 8.34 11.82 18.26
CA ALA A 452 9.05 11.99 16.99
C ALA A 452 8.76 13.36 16.35
N LEU A 453 7.49 13.80 16.35
CA LEU A 453 7.13 15.13 15.86
C LEU A 453 7.74 16.25 16.72
N THR A 454 7.88 16.02 18.03
CA THR A 454 8.56 16.94 18.95
C THR A 454 10.06 17.02 18.64
N ALA A 455 10.71 15.89 18.37
CA ALA A 455 12.11 15.85 17.95
C ALA A 455 12.31 16.67 16.66
N ILE A 456 11.47 16.46 15.65
CA ILE A 456 11.49 17.21 14.37
C ILE A 456 11.28 18.71 14.61
N ASN A 457 10.31 19.07 15.44
CA ASN A 457 10.03 20.46 15.78
C ASN A 457 11.12 21.11 16.64
N SER A 458 12.01 20.34 17.25
CA SER A 458 13.14 20.85 18.01
C SER A 458 14.44 20.93 17.20
N GLY A 459 14.53 20.23 16.06
CA GLY A 459 15.79 20.07 15.32
C GLY A 459 16.72 19.01 15.90
N ALA A 460 16.20 18.13 16.76
CA ALA A 460 16.94 17.04 17.40
C ALA A 460 16.64 15.67 16.76
N GLU A 461 15.91 15.66 15.65
CA GLU A 461 15.43 14.44 14.99
C GLU A 461 16.55 13.62 14.33
N SER A 462 16.43 12.32 14.50
CA SER A 462 16.97 11.32 13.60
C SER A 462 16.11 11.22 12.33
N PHE A 463 16.65 10.66 11.25
CA PHE A 463 15.85 10.47 10.04
C PHE A 463 14.68 9.49 10.24
N SER A 464 14.80 8.52 11.15
CA SER A 464 13.71 7.59 11.49
C SER A 464 12.51 8.29 12.12
N ASP A 465 12.69 9.47 12.73
CA ASP A 465 11.60 10.19 13.39
C ASP A 465 10.56 10.69 12.39
N PHE A 466 10.92 10.95 11.13
CA PHE A 466 9.93 11.24 10.08
C PHE A 466 8.94 10.09 9.93
N ALA A 467 9.42 8.85 9.81
CA ALA A 467 8.54 7.69 9.69
C ALA A 467 7.75 7.44 10.98
N ALA A 468 8.38 7.58 12.15
CA ALA A 468 7.72 7.42 13.46
C ALA A 468 6.60 8.46 13.69
N ALA A 469 6.81 9.70 13.27
CA ALA A 469 5.80 10.76 13.28
C ALA A 469 4.67 10.54 12.25
N GLY A 470 4.76 9.50 11.41
CA GLY A 470 3.80 9.21 10.34
C GLY A 470 4.00 10.06 9.09
N ILE A 471 5.17 10.68 8.91
CA ILE A 471 5.55 11.41 7.69
C ILE A 471 6.00 10.40 6.64
N THR A 472 5.34 10.42 5.49
CA THR A 472 5.60 9.50 4.38
C THR A 472 6.44 10.17 3.30
N LYS A 473 7.15 9.35 2.51
CA LYS A 473 8.01 9.79 1.40
C LYS A 473 9.22 10.66 1.80
N ALA A 474 9.56 10.76 3.08
CA ALA A 474 10.84 11.35 3.47
C ALA A 474 11.99 10.53 2.84
N VAL A 475 12.98 11.23 2.28
CA VAL A 475 14.15 10.65 1.62
C VAL A 475 15.40 11.10 2.35
N GLN A 476 16.26 10.16 2.75
CA GLN A 476 17.44 10.44 3.58
C GLN A 476 18.38 11.48 2.96
N ALA A 477 18.53 11.46 1.63
CA ALA A 477 19.37 12.43 0.91
C ALA A 477 18.88 13.88 1.02
N ASN A 478 17.60 14.08 1.32
CA ASN A 478 17.00 15.41 1.48
C ASN A 478 16.91 15.85 2.95
N LYS A 479 17.47 15.09 3.90
CA LYS A 479 17.34 15.41 5.34
C LYS A 479 17.73 16.85 5.66
N ASP A 480 18.92 17.29 5.27
CA ASP A 480 19.39 18.65 5.57
C ASP A 480 18.48 19.74 4.98
N ARG A 481 17.83 19.46 3.85
CA ARG A 481 16.84 20.36 3.24
C ARG A 481 15.53 20.38 4.02
N TYR A 482 15.07 19.23 4.52
CA TYR A 482 13.93 19.18 5.42
C TYR A 482 14.21 19.98 6.69
N ASP A 483 15.37 19.75 7.32
CA ASP A 483 15.76 20.42 8.56
C ASP A 483 15.76 21.95 8.37
N LEU A 484 16.32 22.43 7.26
CA LEU A 484 16.35 23.85 6.90
C LEU A 484 14.95 24.41 6.61
N ALA A 485 14.13 23.69 5.84
CA ALA A 485 12.78 24.12 5.48
C ALA A 485 11.86 24.15 6.71
N ILE A 486 11.97 23.15 7.59
CA ILE A 486 11.27 23.05 8.87
C ILE A 486 11.73 24.16 9.83
N ALA A 487 13.04 24.45 9.90
CA ALA A 487 13.55 25.58 10.68
C ALA A 487 13.03 26.93 10.16
N THR A 488 12.94 27.10 8.84
CA THR A 488 12.41 28.31 8.21
C THR A 488 10.92 28.46 8.49
N ALA A 489 10.13 27.41 8.24
CA ALA A 489 8.70 27.41 8.48
C ALA A 489 8.34 27.68 9.95
N ARG A 490 9.10 27.12 10.90
CA ARG A 490 8.94 27.42 12.34
C ARG A 490 9.17 28.91 12.65
N LYS A 491 10.18 29.53 12.05
CA LYS A 491 10.46 30.97 12.23
C LYS A 491 9.36 31.85 11.66
N GLU A 492 8.79 31.47 10.52
CA GLU A 492 7.72 32.22 9.86
C GLU A 492 6.38 32.06 10.58
N ALA A 493 6.08 30.86 11.07
CA ALA A 493 4.81 30.53 11.73
C ALA A 493 4.76 30.94 13.21
N TYR A 494 5.89 31.26 13.84
CA TYR A 494 6.01 31.52 15.29
C TYR A 494 5.33 30.46 16.18
N SER A 495 5.26 29.21 15.70
CA SER A 495 4.54 28.11 16.35
C SER A 495 5.17 26.75 16.00
N ILE A 496 4.83 25.73 16.79
CA ILE A 496 5.18 24.34 16.46
C ILE A 496 4.42 23.90 15.21
N LEU A 497 5.09 23.18 14.32
CA LEU A 497 4.48 22.67 13.11
C LEU A 497 3.66 21.42 13.41
N SER A 498 2.46 21.34 12.85
CA SER A 498 1.66 20.12 12.90
C SER A 498 2.26 19.03 12.01
N ARG A 499 1.82 17.79 12.19
CA ARG A 499 2.21 16.68 11.30
C ARG A 499 1.89 16.99 9.83
N ALA A 500 0.77 17.66 9.56
CA ALA A 500 0.36 18.01 8.20
C ALA A 500 1.31 19.06 7.58
N ASP A 501 1.75 20.03 8.37
CA ASP A 501 2.72 21.05 7.92
C ASP A 501 4.06 20.40 7.57
N VAL A 502 4.57 19.52 8.44
CA VAL A 502 5.81 18.78 8.18
C VAL A 502 5.69 17.88 6.95
N GLN A 503 4.56 17.19 6.76
CA GLN A 503 4.31 16.38 5.55
C GLN A 503 4.33 17.24 4.29
N GLY A 504 3.66 18.40 4.31
CA GLY A 504 3.66 19.35 3.20
C GLY A 504 5.07 19.86 2.86
N ILE A 505 5.88 20.16 3.88
CA ILE A 505 7.29 20.54 3.69
C ILE A 505 8.10 19.42 3.04
N VAL A 506 7.97 18.18 3.51
CA VAL A 506 8.69 17.02 2.94
C VAL A 506 8.32 16.82 1.47
N GLU A 507 7.04 16.90 1.14
CA GLU A 507 6.56 16.77 -0.24
C GLU A 507 7.09 17.88 -1.15
N GLU A 508 7.05 19.13 -0.67
CA GLU A 508 7.54 20.28 -1.42
C GLU A 508 9.06 20.24 -1.61
N VAL A 509 9.82 19.92 -0.56
CA VAL A 509 11.26 19.72 -0.65
C VAL A 509 11.58 18.61 -1.65
N ASN A 510 10.89 17.46 -1.60
CA ASN A 510 11.11 16.38 -2.56
C ASN A 510 10.84 16.81 -4.00
N ARG A 511 9.79 17.60 -4.22
CA ARG A 511 9.43 18.12 -5.55
C ARG A 511 10.50 19.07 -6.09
N MET A 512 11.10 19.90 -5.24
CA MET A 512 12.10 20.91 -5.64
C MET A 512 13.56 20.44 -5.55
N SER A 513 13.86 19.37 -4.81
CA SER A 513 15.24 18.95 -4.54
C SER A 513 16.03 18.62 -5.81
N PRO A 514 15.49 17.93 -6.84
CA PRO A 514 16.23 17.67 -8.07
C PRO A 514 16.64 18.94 -8.82
N SER A 515 15.76 19.94 -8.94
CA SER A 515 16.07 21.18 -9.66
C SER A 515 17.05 22.06 -8.88
N THR A 516 16.88 22.17 -7.56
CA THR A 516 17.79 22.92 -6.69
C THR A 516 19.17 22.28 -6.59
N ALA A 517 19.25 20.95 -6.49
CA ALA A 517 20.51 20.22 -6.50
C ALA A 517 21.24 20.35 -7.85
N LEU A 518 20.52 20.27 -8.98
CA LEU A 518 21.13 20.45 -10.31
C LEU A 518 21.65 21.88 -10.50
N LEU A 519 20.92 22.87 -9.99
CA LEU A 519 21.37 24.25 -9.98
C LEU A 519 22.62 24.42 -9.12
N ALA A 520 22.64 23.84 -7.92
CA ALA A 520 23.80 23.88 -7.03
C ALA A 520 25.05 23.31 -7.73
N ILE A 521 24.92 22.11 -8.33
CA ILE A 521 25.99 21.43 -9.10
C ILE A 521 26.48 22.31 -10.25
N ASN A 522 25.54 22.90 -10.98
CA ASN A 522 25.88 23.82 -12.04
C ASN A 522 26.65 25.02 -11.46
N THR A 523 26.22 25.61 -10.35
CA THR A 523 26.86 26.81 -9.79
C THR A 523 28.16 26.53 -9.03
N GLY A 524 28.52 25.28 -8.74
CA GLY A 524 29.68 24.94 -7.92
C GLY A 524 29.44 25.16 -6.41
N SER A 525 28.18 25.27 -5.99
CA SER A 525 27.77 25.47 -4.59
C SER A 525 27.20 24.21 -3.95
N GLU A 526 27.27 23.08 -4.65
CA GLU A 526 26.69 21.81 -4.24
C GLU A 526 27.36 21.19 -3.00
N SER A 527 26.51 20.55 -2.21
CA SER A 527 26.89 19.49 -1.29
C SER A 527 27.14 18.20 -2.09
N PHE A 528 27.94 17.28 -1.56
CA PHE A 528 28.22 16.03 -2.28
C PHE A 528 26.96 15.15 -2.47
N THR A 529 25.98 15.26 -1.58
CA THR A 529 24.67 14.59 -1.68
C THR A 529 23.84 15.04 -2.88
N ASP A 530 24.09 16.23 -3.43
CA ASP A 530 23.34 16.76 -4.56
C ASP A 530 23.50 15.91 -5.82
N PHE A 531 24.67 15.29 -6.01
CA PHE A 531 24.90 14.33 -7.09
C PHE A 531 23.91 13.16 -7.01
N ALA A 532 23.68 12.60 -5.81
CA ALA A 532 22.73 11.51 -5.63
C ALA A 532 21.27 11.95 -5.84
N ILE A 533 20.92 13.17 -5.40
CA ILE A 533 19.55 13.72 -5.51
C ILE A 533 19.13 13.89 -6.96
N VAL A 534 20.05 14.33 -7.83
CA VAL A 534 19.76 14.45 -9.28
C VAL A 534 19.99 13.16 -10.05
N GLY A 535 20.36 12.07 -9.36
CA GLY A 535 20.54 10.74 -9.95
C GLY A 535 21.90 10.49 -10.61
N ILE A 536 22.92 11.29 -10.32
CA ILE A 536 24.29 11.03 -10.78
C ILE A 536 24.86 9.81 -10.06
N ARG A 537 25.34 8.85 -10.85
CA ARG A 537 25.95 7.60 -10.38
C ARG A 537 27.46 7.73 -10.37
N ASN A 538 28.10 6.94 -9.52
CA ASN A 538 29.56 6.82 -9.42
C ASN A 538 30.30 8.12 -9.07
N ALA A 539 29.61 9.17 -8.61
CA ALA A 539 30.30 10.32 -8.03
C ALA A 539 31.09 9.86 -6.79
N ASN A 540 32.35 10.26 -6.70
CA ASN A 540 33.25 10.00 -5.59
C ASN A 540 33.68 11.32 -4.93
N SER A 541 33.53 11.43 -3.61
CA SER A 541 33.79 12.68 -2.87
C SER A 541 35.25 13.14 -2.97
N ARG A 542 36.19 12.22 -3.21
CA ARG A 542 37.61 12.54 -3.44
C ARG A 542 37.86 13.29 -4.74
N ASN A 543 36.97 13.13 -5.72
CA ASN A 543 37.06 13.75 -7.04
C ASN A 543 36.22 15.03 -7.15
N LYS A 544 35.60 15.50 -6.05
CA LYS A 544 34.67 16.64 -6.07
C LYS A 544 35.27 17.85 -6.80
N LYS A 545 36.47 18.29 -6.39
CA LYS A 545 37.11 19.47 -6.99
C LYS A 545 37.33 19.32 -8.51
N GLN A 546 37.63 18.12 -8.97
CA GLN A 546 37.80 17.78 -10.38
C GLN A 546 36.46 17.76 -11.11
N TYR A 547 35.40 17.24 -10.49
CA TYR A 547 34.04 17.36 -11.02
C TYR A 547 33.65 18.83 -11.19
N ASP A 548 33.81 19.66 -10.16
CA ASP A 548 33.49 21.08 -10.21
C ASP A 548 34.23 21.74 -11.39
N THR A 549 35.53 21.46 -11.54
CA THR A 549 36.35 21.99 -12.64
C THR A 549 35.85 21.53 -14.01
N ALA A 550 35.57 20.23 -14.18
CA ALA A 550 35.09 19.66 -15.44
C ALA A 550 33.70 20.16 -15.81
N ILE A 551 32.79 20.25 -14.84
CA ILE A 551 31.43 20.77 -14.99
C ILE A 551 31.47 22.25 -15.38
N GLN A 552 32.30 23.08 -14.74
CA GLN A 552 32.45 24.49 -15.13
C GLN A 552 33.04 24.63 -16.55
N ALA A 553 34.04 23.82 -16.91
CA ALA A 553 34.62 23.84 -18.25
C ALA A 553 33.61 23.41 -19.34
N ALA A 554 32.78 22.41 -19.06
CA ALA A 554 31.80 21.87 -19.99
C ALA A 554 30.63 22.83 -20.28
N LYS A 555 30.41 23.85 -19.46
CA LYS A 555 29.40 24.90 -19.73
C LYS A 555 29.75 25.78 -20.93
N ILE A 556 31.04 25.99 -21.20
CA ILE A 556 31.50 26.88 -22.28
C ILE A 556 31.02 26.38 -23.66
N PRO A 557 31.19 25.10 -24.03
CA PRO A 557 30.70 24.58 -25.31
C PRO A 557 29.21 24.22 -25.35
N ASN A 558 28.60 23.84 -24.23
CA ASN A 558 27.23 23.28 -24.22
C ASN A 558 26.13 24.29 -23.81
N GLY A 559 26.50 25.47 -23.30
CA GLY A 559 25.58 26.46 -22.77
C GLY A 559 25.10 26.14 -21.34
N PRO A 560 25.07 27.12 -20.42
CA PRO A 560 24.53 26.91 -19.08
C PRO A 560 22.98 27.00 -19.06
N PRO A 561 22.28 26.22 -18.20
CA PRO A 561 22.80 25.18 -17.30
C PRO A 561 22.95 23.82 -17.99
N LEU A 562 23.94 23.02 -17.55
CA LEU A 562 24.11 21.63 -17.95
C LEU A 562 22.94 20.77 -17.46
N THR A 563 22.51 19.81 -18.28
CA THR A 563 21.52 18.80 -17.89
C THR A 563 22.14 17.74 -16.97
N VAL A 564 21.30 16.92 -16.32
CA VAL A 564 21.77 15.76 -15.53
C VAL A 564 22.67 14.84 -16.37
N ALA A 565 22.33 14.61 -17.64
CA ALA A 565 23.13 13.77 -18.53
C ALA A 565 24.51 14.38 -18.82
N ASP A 566 24.57 15.69 -19.01
CA ASP A 566 25.84 16.40 -19.22
C ASP A 566 26.73 16.35 -17.97
N VAL A 567 26.14 16.53 -16.79
CA VAL A 567 26.85 16.39 -15.51
C VAL A 567 27.37 14.96 -15.31
N GLN A 568 26.54 13.93 -15.58
CA GLN A 568 26.96 12.52 -15.48
C GLN A 568 28.16 12.26 -16.39
N LYS A 569 28.13 12.77 -17.62
CA LYS A 569 29.24 12.64 -18.56
C LYS A 569 30.54 13.23 -18.03
N GLN A 570 30.49 14.39 -17.35
CA GLN A 570 31.69 14.97 -16.74
C GLN A 570 32.21 14.15 -15.56
N VAL A 571 31.31 13.63 -14.72
CA VAL A 571 31.69 12.72 -13.62
C VAL A 571 32.37 11.48 -14.16
N ASP A 572 31.85 10.88 -15.22
CA ASP A 572 32.43 9.69 -15.87
C ASP A 572 33.82 9.99 -16.45
N ILE A 573 34.01 11.15 -17.11
CA ILE A 573 35.30 11.59 -17.64
C ILE A 573 36.34 11.73 -16.52
N VAL A 574 35.99 12.44 -15.44
CA VAL A 574 36.89 12.65 -14.30
C VAL A 574 37.23 11.32 -13.63
N ASN A 575 36.27 10.43 -13.47
CA ASN A 575 36.49 9.10 -12.90
C ASN A 575 37.41 8.24 -13.78
N ALA A 576 37.23 8.26 -15.10
CA ALA A 576 38.10 7.54 -16.02
C ALA A 576 39.54 8.05 -15.94
N ALA A 577 39.74 9.38 -15.89
CA ALA A 577 41.06 9.98 -15.73
C ALA A 577 41.70 9.63 -14.36
N ALA A 578 40.92 9.64 -13.28
CA ALA A 578 41.39 9.24 -11.96
C ALA A 578 41.79 7.75 -11.93
N ALA A 579 41.01 6.88 -12.58
CA ALA A 579 41.31 5.45 -12.69
C ALA A 579 42.63 5.19 -13.43
N GLU A 580 42.92 5.94 -14.51
CA GLU A 580 44.20 5.84 -15.21
C GLU A 580 45.38 6.26 -14.33
N ILE A 581 45.24 7.33 -13.56
CA ILE A 581 46.29 7.80 -12.65
C ILE A 581 46.54 6.76 -11.56
N ALA A 582 45.48 6.23 -10.95
CA ALA A 582 45.56 5.19 -9.95
C ALA A 582 46.23 3.92 -10.51
N LEU A 583 45.88 3.49 -11.72
CA LEU A 583 46.54 2.35 -12.38
C LEU A 583 48.03 2.61 -12.66
N LYS A 584 48.41 3.84 -13.02
CA LYS A 584 49.83 4.23 -13.19
C LYS A 584 50.58 4.21 -11.85
N SER A 585 49.99 4.72 -10.77
CA SER A 585 50.53 4.62 -9.41
C SER A 585 50.68 3.17 -8.98
N ILE A 586 49.68 2.33 -9.33
CA ILE A 586 49.74 0.90 -9.09
C ILE A 586 50.95 0.31 -9.78
N ASN A 587 51.12 0.52 -11.08
CA ASN A 587 52.26 -0.02 -11.82
C ASN A 587 53.64 0.46 -11.31
N LYS A 588 53.74 1.72 -10.85
CA LYS A 588 54.99 2.29 -10.32
C LYS A 588 55.35 1.82 -8.90
N GLY A 589 54.39 1.22 -8.19
CA GLY A 589 54.58 0.82 -6.79
C GLY A 589 54.58 1.99 -5.80
N THR A 590 54.14 3.18 -6.22
CA THR A 590 54.02 4.40 -5.37
C THR A 590 52.60 4.57 -4.85
N ARG A 591 51.89 3.46 -4.63
CA ARG A 591 50.42 3.37 -4.49
C ARG A 591 49.92 3.36 -3.06
N ASP A 592 48.82 4.08 -2.82
CA ASP A 592 47.98 3.92 -1.64
C ASP A 592 46.97 2.78 -1.85
N PHE A 593 46.44 2.21 -0.78
CA PHE A 593 45.44 1.13 -0.92
C PHE A 593 44.19 1.60 -1.70
N ALA A 594 43.82 2.87 -1.53
CA ALA A 594 42.70 3.48 -2.23
C ALA A 594 42.86 3.49 -3.76
N ASP A 595 44.09 3.40 -4.29
CA ASP A 595 44.32 3.37 -5.74
C ASP A 595 43.71 2.12 -6.39
N TYR A 596 43.63 0.99 -5.67
CA TYR A 596 42.99 -0.21 -6.19
C TYR A 596 41.50 0.02 -6.48
N GLU A 597 40.79 0.65 -5.54
CA GLU A 597 39.37 0.98 -5.71
C GLU A 597 39.18 2.03 -6.82
N ILE A 598 39.98 3.10 -6.83
CA ILE A 598 39.91 4.16 -7.84
C ILE A 598 40.20 3.64 -9.25
N ALA A 599 41.16 2.72 -9.40
CA ALA A 599 41.46 2.06 -10.67
C ALA A 599 40.34 1.11 -11.14
N GLY A 600 39.38 0.76 -10.27
CA GLY A 600 38.30 -0.17 -10.57
C GLY A 600 38.62 -1.64 -10.24
N VAL A 601 39.64 -1.90 -9.42
CA VAL A 601 39.99 -3.25 -8.96
C VAL A 601 39.01 -3.67 -7.86
N LYS A 602 38.31 -4.78 -8.09
CA LYS A 602 37.30 -5.31 -7.18
C LYS A 602 37.91 -6.28 -6.18
N GLY A 603 37.35 -6.31 -4.98
CA GLY A 603 37.69 -7.31 -3.95
C GLY A 603 39.06 -7.12 -3.30
N ALA A 604 39.76 -6.01 -3.51
CA ALA A 604 40.98 -5.71 -2.77
C ALA A 604 40.63 -5.48 -1.28
N ILE A 605 41.41 -6.08 -0.37
CA ILE A 605 41.25 -6.00 1.10
C ILE A 605 42.46 -5.29 1.71
N GLY A 606 42.22 -4.29 2.57
CA GLY A 606 43.28 -3.43 3.12
C GLY A 606 44.42 -4.18 3.81
N GLY A 607 44.09 -5.22 4.60
CA GLY A 607 45.06 -6.07 5.29
C GLY A 607 45.97 -6.88 4.36
N LEU A 608 45.56 -7.09 3.11
CA LEU A 608 46.32 -7.85 2.10
C LEU A 608 47.14 -6.96 1.16
N LYS A 609 47.11 -5.63 1.35
CA LYS A 609 47.80 -4.66 0.48
C LYS A 609 49.24 -5.08 0.17
N ARG A 610 50.02 -5.47 1.19
CA ARG A 610 51.44 -5.87 1.00
C ARG A 610 51.60 -7.04 0.04
N TYR A 611 50.66 -7.98 0.05
CA TYR A 611 50.67 -9.16 -0.83
C TYR A 611 50.23 -8.81 -2.25
N TYR A 612 49.19 -7.98 -2.42
CA TYR A 612 48.85 -7.43 -3.73
C TYR A 612 50.03 -6.64 -4.29
N ASP A 613 50.70 -5.85 -3.46
CA ASP A 613 51.83 -5.02 -3.86
C ASP A 613 52.98 -5.88 -4.40
N GLY A 614 53.29 -6.97 -3.70
CA GLY A 614 54.30 -7.95 -4.12
C GLY A 614 53.90 -8.69 -5.39
N SER A 615 52.65 -9.15 -5.47
CA SER A 615 52.10 -9.85 -6.64
C SER A 615 52.14 -8.97 -7.90
N VAL A 616 51.68 -7.72 -7.80
CA VAL A 616 51.74 -6.73 -8.89
C VAL A 616 53.19 -6.46 -9.30
N LYS A 617 54.12 -6.28 -8.35
CA LYS A 617 55.54 -6.06 -8.67
C LYS A 617 56.14 -7.23 -9.45
N THR A 618 55.87 -8.45 -9.02
CA THR A 618 56.31 -9.68 -9.73
C THR A 618 55.71 -9.74 -11.13
N ALA A 619 54.42 -9.46 -11.28
CA ALA A 619 53.73 -9.48 -12.58
C ALA A 619 54.26 -8.40 -13.53
N VAL A 620 54.52 -7.17 -13.05
CA VAL A 620 55.19 -6.11 -13.84
C VAL A 620 56.55 -6.59 -14.34
N ASN A 621 57.37 -7.18 -13.46
CA ASN A 621 58.70 -7.68 -13.82
C ASN A 621 58.64 -8.83 -14.84
N GLN A 622 57.69 -9.74 -14.70
CA GLN A 622 57.50 -10.86 -15.64
C GLN A 622 56.98 -10.40 -17.01
N LYS A 623 56.09 -9.42 -17.03
CA LYS A 623 55.51 -8.88 -18.27
C LYS A 623 56.47 -7.94 -19.01
N GLY A 624 57.39 -7.29 -18.29
CA GLY A 624 58.33 -6.31 -18.85
C GLY A 624 57.67 -4.99 -19.29
N ALA A 625 56.42 -4.76 -18.90
CA ALA A 625 55.62 -3.58 -19.23
C ALA A 625 54.59 -3.29 -18.13
N ASN A 626 53.95 -2.11 -18.20
CA ASN A 626 52.85 -1.78 -17.29
C ASN A 626 51.69 -2.77 -17.44
N LEU A 627 51.12 -3.17 -16.31
CA LEU A 627 49.91 -3.99 -16.21
C LEU A 627 48.67 -3.18 -16.60
N THR A 628 47.75 -3.85 -17.29
CA THR A 628 46.38 -3.39 -17.51
C THR A 628 45.55 -3.56 -16.23
N LEU A 629 44.35 -2.97 -16.19
CA LEU A 629 43.42 -3.19 -15.07
C LEU A 629 43.11 -4.68 -14.86
N GLN A 630 42.95 -5.44 -15.94
CA GLN A 630 42.68 -6.88 -15.88
C GLN A 630 43.86 -7.65 -15.26
N ASP A 631 45.10 -7.29 -15.61
CA ASP A 631 46.28 -7.93 -15.02
C ASP A 631 46.38 -7.65 -13.52
N VAL A 632 46.08 -6.41 -13.09
CA VAL A 632 46.05 -6.06 -11.68
C VAL A 632 44.92 -6.80 -10.95
N GLN A 633 43.74 -6.91 -11.56
CA GLN A 633 42.62 -7.68 -11.02
C GLN A 633 43.02 -9.15 -10.81
N MET A 634 43.65 -9.79 -11.79
CA MET A 634 44.14 -11.17 -11.65
C MET A 634 45.15 -11.31 -10.51
N ALA A 635 46.07 -10.34 -10.36
CA ALA A 635 47.03 -10.34 -9.26
C ALA A 635 46.35 -10.23 -7.88
N VAL A 636 45.24 -9.49 -7.78
CA VAL A 636 44.41 -9.39 -6.57
C VAL A 636 43.63 -10.69 -6.33
N ASP A 637 43.00 -11.26 -7.35
CA ASP A 637 42.19 -12.47 -7.26
C ASP A 637 43.00 -13.69 -6.79
N ILE A 638 44.26 -13.80 -7.24
CA ILE A 638 45.21 -14.83 -6.77
C ILE A 638 45.42 -14.72 -5.26
N ILE A 639 45.67 -13.51 -4.76
CA ILE A 639 45.90 -13.28 -3.33
C ILE A 639 44.62 -13.50 -2.52
N ASN A 640 43.46 -13.09 -3.04
CA ASN A 640 42.17 -13.32 -2.41
C ASN A 640 41.84 -14.81 -2.30
N THR A 641 42.11 -15.58 -3.35
CA THR A 641 41.93 -17.05 -3.36
C THR A 641 42.82 -17.71 -2.31
N ARG A 642 44.07 -17.25 -2.19
CA ARG A 642 45.00 -17.71 -1.14
C ARG A 642 44.48 -17.37 0.26
N ALA A 643 43.98 -16.15 0.46
CA ALA A 643 43.43 -15.71 1.73
C ALA A 643 42.18 -16.49 2.14
N ALA A 644 41.27 -16.77 1.20
CA ALA A 644 40.09 -17.59 1.45
C ALA A 644 40.45 -19.03 1.84
N SER A 645 41.48 -19.60 1.20
CA SER A 645 41.99 -20.94 1.53
C SER A 645 42.58 -20.96 2.94
N ALA A 646 43.37 -19.94 3.29
CA ALA A 646 43.96 -19.81 4.62
C ALA A 646 42.91 -19.58 5.72
N LEU A 647 41.89 -18.75 5.47
CA LEU A 647 40.76 -18.58 6.40
C LEU A 647 39.95 -19.87 6.58
N SER A 648 39.84 -20.69 5.54
CA SER A 648 39.21 -22.01 5.63
C SER A 648 40.05 -22.96 6.49
N ALA A 649 41.38 -22.93 6.37
CA ALA A 649 42.28 -23.70 7.22
C ALA A 649 42.17 -23.30 8.70
N LEU A 650 42.09 -21.98 8.99
CA LEU A 650 41.89 -21.45 10.34
C LEU A 650 40.55 -21.91 10.95
N ASN A 651 39.47 -21.87 10.15
CA ASN A 651 38.16 -22.35 10.59
C ASN A 651 38.12 -23.89 10.75
N GLY A 652 38.93 -24.62 9.99
CA GLY A 652 39.04 -26.08 10.06
C GLY A 652 40.01 -26.60 11.12
N GLY A 653 40.81 -25.72 11.75
CA GLY A 653 41.84 -26.10 12.70
C GLY A 653 43.00 -26.90 12.09
N THR A 654 43.23 -26.73 10.78
CA THR A 654 44.35 -27.37 10.04
C THR A 654 45.40 -26.35 9.60
N ASP A 655 45.40 -25.18 10.21
CA ASP A 655 46.20 -24.04 9.83
C ASP A 655 47.66 -24.13 10.30
N SER A 656 48.53 -23.54 9.50
CA SER A 656 49.90 -23.18 9.86
C SER A 656 49.95 -21.73 10.35
N TYR A 657 51.04 -21.34 11.03
CA TYR A 657 51.24 -19.92 11.38
C TYR A 657 51.15 -18.99 10.15
N SER A 658 51.63 -19.46 9.01
CA SER A 658 51.58 -18.68 7.76
C SER A 658 50.15 -18.41 7.27
N ASP A 659 49.17 -19.24 7.66
CA ASP A 659 47.78 -19.08 7.24
C ASP A 659 47.09 -17.88 7.90
N PHE A 660 47.49 -17.50 9.12
CA PHE A 660 47.04 -16.24 9.70
C PHE A 660 47.43 -15.04 8.83
N LEU A 661 48.72 -14.99 8.45
CA LEU A 661 49.24 -13.93 7.60
C LEU A 661 48.62 -13.96 6.19
N ASN A 662 48.43 -15.16 5.63
CA ASN A 662 47.81 -15.36 4.32
C ASN A 662 46.34 -14.97 4.29
N ALA A 663 45.59 -15.25 5.35
CA ALA A 663 44.20 -14.82 5.51
C ALA A 663 44.07 -13.30 5.67
N GLY A 664 45.17 -12.61 5.97
CA GLY A 664 45.20 -11.16 6.21
C GLY A 664 45.00 -10.78 7.67
N VAL A 665 45.18 -11.72 8.59
CA VAL A 665 45.19 -11.46 10.03
C VAL A 665 46.51 -10.76 10.36
N THR A 666 46.41 -9.63 11.05
CA THR A 666 47.54 -8.81 11.47
C THR A 666 47.85 -9.05 12.95
N SER A 667 49.05 -8.64 13.39
CA SER A 667 49.51 -8.74 14.78
C SER A 667 49.62 -10.15 15.35
N VAL A 668 49.64 -11.19 14.51
CA VAL A 668 49.92 -12.56 14.96
C VAL A 668 51.39 -12.75 15.30
N ILE A 669 51.63 -13.52 16.36
CA ILE A 669 52.95 -13.87 16.85
C ILE A 669 53.10 -15.38 16.81
N GLU A 670 54.17 -15.86 16.16
CA GLU A 670 54.37 -17.29 15.93
C GLU A 670 54.40 -18.11 17.23
N ALA A 671 55.02 -17.57 18.28
CA ALA A 671 55.07 -18.20 19.60
C ALA A 671 53.70 -18.40 20.26
N ASP A 672 52.69 -17.59 19.89
CA ASP A 672 51.36 -17.61 20.49
C ASP A 672 50.34 -18.43 19.68
N LYS A 673 50.75 -19.06 18.57
CA LYS A 673 49.83 -19.74 17.65
C LYS A 673 48.86 -20.69 18.38
N ALA A 674 49.35 -21.51 19.30
CA ALA A 674 48.52 -22.46 20.05
C ALA A 674 47.40 -21.77 20.87
N SER A 675 47.65 -20.56 21.37
CA SER A 675 46.66 -19.74 22.07
C SER A 675 45.59 -19.21 21.11
N TYR A 676 45.98 -18.80 19.90
CA TYR A 676 45.04 -18.38 18.86
C TYR A 676 44.15 -19.54 18.41
N ASP A 677 44.72 -20.72 18.13
CA ASP A 677 43.99 -21.91 17.69
C ASP A 677 42.91 -22.29 18.72
N THR A 678 43.27 -22.27 20.01
CA THR A 678 42.34 -22.56 21.11
C THR A 678 41.20 -21.55 21.17
N ALA A 679 41.51 -20.26 21.03
CA ALA A 679 40.52 -19.20 21.08
C ALA A 679 39.57 -19.22 19.87
N ILE A 680 40.09 -19.54 18.67
CA ILE A 680 39.30 -19.70 17.44
C ILE A 680 38.33 -20.86 17.57
N ALA A 681 38.79 -22.02 18.06
CA ALA A 681 37.93 -23.18 18.29
C ALA A 681 36.78 -22.89 19.28
N ALA A 682 37.06 -22.14 20.35
CA ALA A 682 36.04 -21.70 21.30
C ALA A 682 35.01 -20.76 20.66
N ALA A 683 35.47 -19.78 19.87
CA ALA A 683 34.59 -18.85 19.16
C ALA A 683 33.72 -19.54 18.11
N LEU A 684 34.25 -20.52 17.37
CA LEU A 684 33.50 -21.37 16.45
C LEU A 684 32.37 -22.13 17.15
N LYS A 685 32.67 -22.74 18.30
CA LYS A 685 31.67 -23.47 19.10
C LYS A 685 30.56 -22.56 19.60
N ALA A 686 30.89 -21.34 20.03
CA ALA A 686 29.90 -20.37 20.49
C ALA A 686 29.02 -19.83 19.35
N LYS A 687 29.59 -19.65 18.16
CA LYS A 687 28.88 -19.11 16.98
C LYS A 687 28.07 -20.16 16.22
N GLY A 688 28.52 -21.42 16.21
CA GLY A 688 27.89 -22.53 15.46
C GLY A 688 28.08 -22.45 13.93
N SER A 689 28.93 -21.57 13.43
CA SER A 689 29.25 -21.40 12.01
C SER A 689 30.67 -20.85 11.83
N ASN A 690 31.22 -20.90 10.61
CA ASN A 690 32.55 -20.39 10.31
C ASN A 690 32.70 -18.92 10.71
N LEU A 691 33.89 -18.57 11.23
CA LEU A 691 34.29 -17.20 11.51
C LEU A 691 34.66 -16.50 10.21
N THR A 692 34.24 -15.25 10.09
CA THR A 692 34.72 -14.29 9.10
C THR A 692 36.12 -13.81 9.47
N LEU A 693 36.85 -13.23 8.51
CA LEU A 693 38.18 -12.67 8.77
C LEU A 693 38.18 -11.65 9.92
N ALA A 694 37.16 -10.79 9.99
CA ALA A 694 37.04 -9.79 11.05
C ALA A 694 36.82 -10.43 12.44
N GLU A 695 36.07 -11.52 12.51
CA GLU A 695 35.89 -12.27 13.75
C GLU A 695 37.17 -12.99 14.16
N VAL A 696 37.90 -13.59 13.22
CA VAL A 696 39.22 -14.20 13.50
C VAL A 696 40.21 -13.14 14.00
N GLN A 697 40.28 -11.96 13.37
CA GLN A 697 41.11 -10.85 13.85
C GLN A 697 40.74 -10.46 15.28
N LYS A 698 39.43 -10.33 15.58
CA LYS A 698 38.96 -10.01 16.92
C LYS A 698 39.36 -11.06 17.96
N VAL A 699 39.34 -12.34 17.59
CA VAL A 699 39.79 -13.42 18.45
C VAL A 699 41.29 -13.31 18.73
N VAL A 700 42.10 -13.09 17.69
CA VAL A 700 43.55 -12.88 17.84
C VAL A 700 43.87 -11.67 18.71
N ASP A 701 43.20 -10.54 18.48
CA ASP A 701 43.35 -9.33 19.30
C ASP A 701 42.93 -9.61 20.76
N GLY A 702 41.88 -10.42 20.96
CA GLY A 702 41.42 -10.89 22.27
C GLY A 702 42.42 -11.78 23.01
N VAL A 703 43.35 -12.43 22.30
CA VAL A 703 44.47 -13.18 22.90
C VAL A 703 45.65 -12.25 23.17
N ASN A 704 46.00 -11.41 22.20
CA ASN A 704 47.17 -10.54 22.28
C ASN A 704 47.06 -9.50 23.39
N VAL A 705 45.93 -8.79 23.48
CA VAL A 705 45.81 -7.64 24.41
C VAL A 705 46.00 -8.05 25.87
N PRO A 706 45.30 -9.08 26.41
CA PRO A 706 45.47 -9.49 27.80
C PRO A 706 46.87 -10.05 28.10
N LEU A 707 47.41 -10.88 27.20
CA LEU A 707 48.71 -11.54 27.42
C LEU A 707 49.86 -10.52 27.42
N ARG A 708 49.83 -9.58 26.49
CA ARG A 708 50.86 -8.53 26.38
C ARG A 708 50.73 -7.50 27.50
N LEU A 709 49.50 -7.17 27.92
CA LEU A 709 49.28 -6.33 29.10
C LEU A 709 49.82 -6.99 30.38
N GLN A 710 49.72 -8.31 30.49
CA GLN A 710 50.30 -9.08 31.60
C GLN A 710 51.83 -9.01 31.59
N PHE A 711 52.46 -9.15 30.41
CA PHE A 711 53.91 -9.02 30.29
C PHE A 711 54.39 -7.62 30.71
N ILE A 712 53.71 -6.57 30.24
CA ILE A 712 53.99 -5.17 30.61
C ILE A 712 53.86 -4.97 32.13
N ASN A 713 52.82 -5.55 32.73
CA ASN A 713 52.62 -5.49 34.18
C ASN A 713 53.68 -6.28 34.96
N ASN A 714 54.33 -7.26 34.35
CA ASN A 714 55.33 -8.11 35.00
C ASN A 714 56.76 -7.65 34.75
N GLY A 715 56.99 -6.65 33.89
CA GLY A 715 58.33 -6.21 33.52
C GLY A 715 59.06 -7.21 32.61
N THR A 716 58.32 -8.13 31.97
CA THR A 716 58.86 -9.17 31.09
C THR A 716 58.55 -8.91 29.61
N GLU A 717 58.01 -7.74 29.30
CA GLU A 717 57.61 -7.33 27.96
C GLU A 717 58.79 -7.05 27.02
N GLU A 718 58.57 -7.34 25.75
CA GLU A 718 59.34 -6.76 24.66
C GLU A 718 58.81 -5.36 24.34
N PHE A 719 59.65 -4.50 23.75
CA PHE A 719 59.21 -3.13 23.44
C PHE A 719 58.03 -3.10 22.44
N SER A 720 57.91 -4.11 21.57
CA SER A 720 56.77 -4.29 20.66
C SER A 720 55.44 -4.49 21.38
N ASP A 721 55.44 -4.98 22.61
CA ASP A 721 54.22 -5.31 23.36
C ASP A 721 53.40 -4.05 23.66
N PHE A 722 54.04 -2.90 23.89
CA PHE A 722 53.37 -1.62 24.05
C PHE A 722 52.52 -1.25 22.81
N ALA A 723 53.05 -1.47 21.61
CA ALA A 723 52.31 -1.20 20.37
C ALA A 723 51.16 -2.20 20.16
N LEU A 724 51.38 -3.47 20.51
CA LEU A 724 50.39 -4.55 20.37
C LEU A 724 49.17 -4.37 21.28
N VAL A 725 49.34 -3.79 22.48
CA VAL A 725 48.21 -3.43 23.36
C VAL A 725 47.61 -2.07 23.04
N GLY A 726 48.14 -1.35 22.04
CA GLY A 726 47.63 -0.05 21.61
C GLY A 726 48.14 1.15 22.43
N ILE A 727 49.22 1.01 23.21
CA ILE A 727 49.86 2.13 23.90
C ILE A 727 50.57 3.02 22.87
N LYS A 728 50.15 4.28 22.81
CA LYS A 728 50.69 5.29 21.90
C LYS A 728 51.82 6.07 22.56
N GLY A 729 52.79 6.50 21.75
CA GLY A 729 53.87 7.39 22.21
C GLY A 729 55.00 6.71 22.98
N ALA A 730 54.95 5.39 23.22
CA ALA A 730 56.09 4.67 23.78
C ALA A 730 57.32 4.79 22.85
N VAL A 731 58.50 5.08 23.40
CA VAL A 731 59.75 5.22 22.65
C VAL A 731 60.80 4.24 23.18
N GLY A 732 61.42 3.45 22.29
CA GLY A 732 62.28 2.31 22.66
C GLY A 732 63.40 2.63 23.64
N LYS A 733 64.09 3.77 23.46
CA LYS A 733 65.17 4.22 24.35
C LYS A 733 64.72 4.55 25.78
N TYR A 734 63.42 4.70 26.02
CA TYR A 734 62.84 5.02 27.33
C TYR A 734 62.17 3.81 27.99
N LYS A 735 62.28 2.60 27.41
CA LYS A 735 61.68 1.38 27.94
C LYS A 735 61.94 1.21 29.45
N GLY A 736 63.21 1.26 29.86
CA GLY A 736 63.56 1.12 31.28
C GLY A 736 62.99 2.20 32.21
N ASN A 737 62.58 3.37 31.68
CA ASN A 737 61.85 4.39 32.44
C ASN A 737 60.37 4.01 32.60
N TYR A 738 59.75 3.47 31.55
CA TYR A 738 58.38 2.96 31.59
C TYR A 738 58.26 1.79 32.57
N ASP A 739 59.15 0.80 32.47
CA ASP A 739 59.13 -0.40 33.31
C ASP A 739 59.22 -0.02 34.80
N LYS A 740 60.05 0.97 35.14
CA LYS A 740 60.18 1.49 36.52
C LYS A 740 58.90 2.14 37.04
N VAL A 741 58.26 3.00 36.24
CA VAL A 741 57.04 3.69 36.70
C VAL A 741 55.83 2.75 36.74
N ILE A 742 55.77 1.77 35.83
CA ILE A 742 54.75 0.73 35.80
C ILE A 742 54.89 -0.17 37.03
N ALA A 743 56.09 -0.65 37.33
CA ALA A 743 56.35 -1.46 38.51
C ALA A 743 56.02 -0.72 39.82
N ALA A 744 56.40 0.56 39.93
CA ALA A 744 56.07 1.39 41.09
C ALA A 744 54.55 1.62 41.24
N ALA A 745 53.86 1.92 40.14
CA ALA A 745 52.41 2.13 40.15
C ALA A 745 51.64 0.84 40.46
N LYS A 746 52.07 -0.30 39.92
CA LYS A 746 51.51 -1.62 40.23
C LYS A 746 51.68 -1.97 41.71
N LEU A 747 52.86 -1.70 42.30
CA LEU A 747 53.12 -1.92 43.72
C LEU A 747 52.20 -1.06 44.61
N VAL A 748 51.95 0.19 44.23
CA VAL A 748 51.04 1.09 44.97
C VAL A 748 49.57 0.64 44.83
N LYS A 749 49.16 0.19 43.64
CA LYS A 749 47.80 -0.27 43.38
C LYS A 749 47.47 -1.61 44.04
N GLY A 750 48.47 -2.49 44.19
CA GLY A 750 48.29 -3.85 44.72
C GLY A 750 47.64 -4.84 43.74
N SER A 751 47.46 -4.45 42.47
CA SER A 751 46.92 -5.27 41.40
C SER A 751 47.53 -4.88 40.06
N ASP A 752 47.31 -5.68 39.01
CA ASP A 752 47.68 -5.30 37.65
C ASP A 752 47.04 -3.96 37.23
N LEU A 753 47.79 -3.20 36.45
CA LEU A 753 47.38 -1.95 35.83
C LEU A 753 46.58 -2.22 34.56
N LEU A 754 45.52 -1.44 34.36
CA LEU A 754 44.70 -1.40 33.17
C LEU A 754 45.42 -0.61 32.06
N LEU A 755 45.04 -0.88 30.81
CA LEU A 755 45.64 -0.23 29.63
C LEU A 755 45.68 1.30 29.72
N GLY A 756 44.58 1.93 30.15
CA GLY A 756 44.50 3.40 30.28
C GLY A 756 45.42 3.96 31.38
N GLU A 757 45.67 3.20 32.44
CA GLU A 757 46.59 3.59 33.51
C GLU A 757 48.03 3.55 33.02
N ILE A 758 48.40 2.49 32.28
CA ILE A 758 49.74 2.37 31.68
C ILE A 758 49.97 3.45 30.61
N GLN A 759 48.98 3.73 29.76
CA GLN A 759 49.04 4.84 28.78
C GLN A 759 49.33 6.17 29.48
N SER A 760 48.63 6.46 30.58
CA SER A 760 48.83 7.69 31.35
C SER A 760 50.25 7.80 31.92
N LEU A 761 50.80 6.69 32.42
CA LEU A 761 52.18 6.64 32.93
C LEU A 761 53.21 6.88 31.81
N ILE A 762 52.98 6.31 30.63
CA ILE A 762 53.84 6.49 29.45
C ILE A 762 53.85 7.96 29.02
N ASP A 763 52.68 8.59 28.96
CA ASP A 763 52.53 10.01 28.60
C ASP A 763 53.24 10.93 29.60
N ASP A 764 53.15 10.63 30.90
CA ASP A 764 53.84 11.36 31.97
C ASP A 764 55.36 11.24 31.90
N VAL A 765 55.88 10.03 31.64
CA VAL A 765 57.32 9.81 31.43
C VAL A 765 57.80 10.57 30.21
N ASN A 766 57.07 10.49 29.10
CA ASN A 766 57.40 11.23 27.88
C ASN A 766 57.42 12.74 28.11
N LYS A 767 56.44 13.28 28.84
CA LYS A 767 56.38 14.71 29.19
C LYS A 767 57.61 15.12 30.01
N LYS A 768 57.96 14.38 31.06
CA LYS A 768 59.11 14.68 31.93
C LYS A 768 60.45 14.62 31.17
N LEU A 769 60.61 13.63 30.28
CA LEU A 769 61.83 13.47 29.48
C LEU A 769 61.95 14.49 28.35
N THR A 770 60.83 15.03 27.87
CA THR A 770 60.82 16.11 26.86
C THR A 770 61.19 17.46 27.49
N TYR A 771 60.71 17.75 28.71
CA TYR A 771 61.06 18.96 29.46
C TYR A 771 62.54 19.03 29.87
N SER A 772 63.20 17.89 30.12
CA SER A 772 64.61 17.84 30.47
C SER A 772 65.57 18.25 29.35
N LYS A 773 65.11 18.31 28.09
CA LYS A 773 65.92 18.69 26.92
C LYS A 773 65.82 20.16 26.52
N THR A 774 64.90 20.92 27.11
CA THR A 774 64.67 22.34 26.79
C THR A 774 65.30 23.29 27.81
N VAL A 775 65.93 22.76 28.87
CA VAL A 775 66.54 23.51 29.99
C VAL A 775 68.06 23.21 30.13
N GLN A 776 68.66 22.58 29.11
CA GLN A 776 70.11 22.54 28.87
C GLN A 776 70.38 23.23 27.55
#